data_AF-A0A7J4NSJ6-F1
#
_entry.id   AF-A0A7J4NSJ6-F1
#
_cell.length_a   1.000
_cell.length_b   1.000
_cell.length_c   1.000
_cell.angle_alpha   90.00
_cell.angle_beta   90.00
_cell.angle_gamma   90.00
#
_symmetry.space_group_name_H-M   'P 1'
#
loop_
_entity.id
_entity.type
_entity.pdbx_description
1 polymer ?
#
loop_
_entity_poly.entity_id
_entity_poly.type
_entity_poly.pdbx_seq_one_letter_code
_entity_poly.pdbx_strand_id
1 'polypeptide(L)'
;MANQTMSAIDEKRLSAEMERYHQALDEETERLYGVAAEARAKGLDMSTEVEIPRAEDLADRTEKLLAEYLDGLEVAEDIREMLKVEEREITAIKIGQDVARRMMERTGDQIKAIDAGLRTGLAILTEAILVAPLEGIGQVRLLSNTDGTTFLSIDFCGPIRAAGGTAQAMAVLIGDMIRTELGIAKYNPTDPEVERVKEEFGLYRGGLQYRPTPEEIDVIVRACPVMINGESTEEQECAGYREVRNIDDGRVRGGVLLVIGEGLCLKAPKIQKHVERLEIPGWSFISDFANRGKDDGKSDEEKFVSRKIPIDKRFLKDIIAGRPVFGMPNRPGGFRLRYGRPRASGLAAAGMNPASMRAMGEFLSVGTQMKIERPGKACAITPTDEIDGPSVLLEDGTFRRIQTEEEWLQIESKVRAIWDNGELMLGFGEFLENNKKLVPASYTTDWWASELLDSIKNQEDLEFVTKHLESEDLPNTEPPGVLRRRLRSKEHRLENEWALRDWHRFLRKVSPSWEVAIACADRFGVAIHPNHNLCWSDIPIALLPHIHDSIGGAQVEGNSLRIPDAAKGWTPPSVKIDSVANTDGSIRRERQLKRRVKEMDAADSSKGVWMIPDHPTGEWDGHLSLSEHGIVKASLMALGIEHVHNGDDIVIENGWRGLLHGLGFESKKSGLTLRKGVQKTIEKQIQQFIEAHSVVKKEEARTTALEDERRIARIAAETAARQRGEGIAATEAAGKRAEEEIANSGPEDQKALNVAKQILDDNDVDGSLSIVREINDYRWEDAAPCRIGCRMGRPEKSAPREMKQRAHALYPIMNFGGPQRLLETAVSREGSIRVTVGPRRCLRCDKETPHVRCHHRVISSEPKECGGRTTPAERRGSQMRNRQGELTTIPLADILEVKRIALGLDRLPTGIKAMKGLTSRAQTPEPIEKGILRAAHDITAFKDGTVRYDMIDVPVT
;
A
#
# COMPACT_ATOMS: atom_id res chain seq x y z
N MET A 1 -24.36 19.23 10.26
CA MET A 1 -24.22 18.04 11.13
C MET A 1 -22.79 17.56 10.96
N ALA A 2 -21.88 17.50 11.92
CA ALA A 2 -21.98 17.51 13.37
C ALA A 2 -20.85 18.38 13.94
N ASN A 3 -21.14 19.13 15.01
CA ASN A 3 -20.14 19.36 16.05
C ASN A 3 -19.81 17.98 16.63
N GLN A 4 -18.88 17.24 16.00
CA GLN A 4 -18.23 16.13 16.66
C GLN A 4 -17.35 16.75 17.74
N THR A 5 -17.92 16.92 18.92
CA THR A 5 -17.14 17.14 20.14
C THR A 5 -16.12 16.02 20.21
N MET A 6 -14.83 16.35 20.02
CA MET A 6 -13.72 15.42 20.20
C MET A 6 -13.93 14.63 21.49
N SER A 7 -13.63 13.32 21.48
CA SER A 7 -13.69 12.47 22.67
C SER A 7 -12.98 13.17 23.83
N ALA A 8 -13.59 13.13 25.02
CA ALA A 8 -12.99 13.65 26.23
C ALA A 8 -11.70 12.88 26.53
N ILE A 9 -10.61 13.62 26.67
CA ILE A 9 -9.28 13.09 26.97
C ILE A 9 -8.79 13.80 28.22
N ASP A 10 -8.00 13.12 29.04
CA ASP A 10 -7.30 13.72 30.18
C ASP A 10 -6.12 14.58 29.70
N GLU A 11 -6.45 15.71 29.06
CA GLU A 11 -5.50 16.63 28.42
C GLU A 11 -4.45 17.13 29.40
N LYS A 12 -4.83 17.39 30.66
CA LYS A 12 -3.90 17.86 31.68
C LYS A 12 -2.82 16.81 31.97
N ARG A 13 -3.21 15.56 32.21
CA ARG A 13 -2.25 14.48 32.47
C ARG A 13 -1.39 14.19 31.24
N LEU A 14 -2.02 14.04 30.06
CA LEU A 14 -1.30 13.69 28.84
C LEU A 14 -0.33 14.79 28.40
N SER A 15 -0.72 16.06 28.48
CA SER A 15 0.18 17.17 28.16
C SER A 15 1.37 17.25 29.12
N ALA A 16 1.15 17.02 30.42
CA ALA A 16 2.23 16.96 31.40
C ALA A 16 3.17 15.75 31.19
N GLU A 17 2.62 14.59 30.85
CA GLU A 17 3.41 13.39 30.48
C GLU A 17 4.23 13.64 29.21
N MET A 18 3.64 14.28 28.20
CA MET A 18 4.30 14.61 26.93
C MET A 18 5.41 15.65 27.12
N GLU A 19 5.18 16.70 27.89
CA GLU A 19 6.17 17.73 28.21
C GLU A 19 7.38 17.13 28.94
N ARG A 20 7.12 16.29 29.96
CA ARG A 20 8.17 15.56 30.68
C ARG A 20 8.96 14.63 29.74
N TYR A 21 8.27 13.96 28.82
CA TYR A 21 8.91 13.09 27.84
C TYR A 21 9.81 13.87 26.87
N HIS A 22 9.33 14.98 26.32
CA HIS A 22 10.12 15.85 25.45
C HIS A 22 11.34 16.42 26.17
N GLN A 23 11.15 16.92 27.41
CA GLN A 23 12.26 17.42 28.22
C GLN A 23 13.33 16.34 28.44
N ALA A 24 12.95 15.11 28.75
CA ALA A 24 13.90 14.01 28.94
C ALA A 24 14.67 13.69 27.64
N LEU A 25 14.01 13.71 26.48
CA LEU A 25 14.67 13.52 25.19
C LEU A 25 15.62 14.66 24.84
N ASP A 26 15.22 15.91 25.11
CA ASP A 26 16.03 17.09 24.83
C ASP A 26 17.27 17.14 25.73
N GLU A 27 17.13 16.86 27.03
CA GLU A 27 18.25 16.79 27.98
C GLU A 27 19.27 15.73 27.58
N GLU A 28 18.81 14.52 27.22
CA GLU A 28 19.69 13.44 26.78
C GLU A 28 20.34 13.73 25.42
N THR A 29 19.59 14.35 24.50
CA THR A 29 20.12 14.78 23.20
C THR A 29 21.22 15.83 23.39
N GLU A 30 20.97 16.84 24.23
CA GLU A 30 21.95 17.89 24.54
C GLU A 30 23.22 17.30 25.16
N ARG A 31 23.07 16.34 26.08
CA ARG A 31 24.20 15.61 26.68
C ARG A 31 25.03 14.90 25.61
N LEU A 32 24.40 14.22 24.64
CA LEU A 32 25.07 13.54 23.54
C LEU A 32 25.75 14.50 22.57
N TYR A 33 25.13 15.65 22.26
CA TYR A 33 25.75 16.72 21.48
C TYR A 33 26.97 17.31 22.18
N GLY A 34 26.94 17.47 23.50
CA GLY A 34 28.10 17.88 24.29
C GLY A 34 29.29 16.93 24.12
N VAL A 35 29.06 15.63 24.24
CA VAL A 35 30.09 14.60 24.00
C VAL A 35 30.63 14.65 22.56
N ALA A 36 29.74 14.80 21.57
CA ALA A 36 30.13 14.91 20.17
C ALA A 36 30.93 16.18 19.88
N ALA A 37 30.56 17.32 20.46
CA ALA A 37 31.24 18.59 20.33
C ALA A 37 32.65 18.54 20.94
N GLU A 38 32.80 17.97 22.14
CA GLU A 38 34.11 17.73 22.76
C GLU A 38 35.02 16.85 21.88
N ALA A 39 34.45 15.81 21.27
CA ALA A 39 35.18 14.93 20.36
C ALA A 39 35.59 15.66 19.06
N ARG A 40 34.68 16.42 18.46
CA ARG A 40 34.93 17.18 17.23
C ARG A 40 35.93 18.33 17.43
N ALA A 41 35.90 19.00 18.59
CA ALA A 41 36.83 20.06 18.95
C ALA A 41 38.31 19.60 18.99
N LYS A 42 38.56 18.30 19.20
CA LYS A 42 39.91 17.71 19.08
C LYS A 42 40.46 17.78 17.65
N GLY A 43 39.63 18.09 16.65
CA GLY A 43 40.03 18.30 15.25
C GLY A 43 40.63 17.06 14.61
N LEU A 44 40.18 15.87 15.02
CA LEU A 44 40.60 14.58 14.43
C LEU A 44 39.80 14.24 13.17
N ASP A 45 38.69 14.94 12.95
CA ASP A 45 37.75 14.76 11.84
C ASP A 45 37.77 15.94 10.86
N MET A 46 37.02 15.82 9.75
CA MET A 46 36.97 16.82 8.68
C MET A 46 36.49 18.19 9.16
N SER A 47 35.47 18.20 10.02
CA SER A 47 34.97 19.38 10.73
C SER A 47 35.35 19.35 12.21
N THR A 48 35.59 20.54 12.78
CA THR A 48 35.76 20.77 14.23
C THR A 48 34.44 20.92 14.97
N GLU A 49 33.33 20.91 14.25
CA GLU A 49 31.97 21.02 14.77
C GLU A 49 31.16 19.79 14.39
N VAL A 50 30.01 19.60 15.04
CA VAL A 50 29.07 18.53 14.71
C VAL A 50 28.36 18.89 13.40
N GLU A 51 28.44 18.00 12.42
CA GLU A 51 27.94 18.24 11.05
C GLU A 51 26.44 17.94 10.86
N ILE A 52 25.78 17.38 11.89
CA ILE A 52 24.33 17.13 11.88
C ILE A 52 23.68 18.17 12.79
N PRO A 53 22.97 19.17 12.26
CA PRO A 53 22.36 20.20 13.08
C PRO A 53 21.07 19.68 13.76
N ARG A 54 20.79 20.15 14.99
CA ARG A 54 19.46 20.01 15.61
C ARG A 54 18.47 20.91 14.88
N ALA A 55 17.24 20.43 14.73
CA ALA A 55 16.11 21.21 14.24
C ALA A 55 14.87 20.82 15.04
N GLU A 56 14.15 21.79 15.56
CA GLU A 56 12.99 21.54 16.42
C GLU A 56 11.74 21.18 15.61
N ASP A 57 11.53 21.86 14.48
CA ASP A 57 10.33 21.73 13.67
C ASP A 57 10.63 21.77 12.17
N LEU A 58 9.56 21.73 11.36
CA LEU A 58 9.63 21.78 9.90
C LEU A 58 10.34 23.04 9.39
N ALA A 59 10.06 24.18 10.01
CA ALA A 59 10.61 25.47 9.64
C ALA A 59 12.13 25.49 9.83
N ASP A 60 12.58 25.08 11.01
CA ASP A 60 13.99 24.92 11.35
C ASP A 60 14.71 23.93 10.41
N ARG A 61 14.08 22.78 10.14
CA ARG A 61 14.64 21.79 9.22
C ARG A 61 14.81 22.38 7.82
N THR A 62 13.82 23.13 7.33
CA THR A 62 13.86 23.73 6.00
C THR A 62 15.00 24.73 5.87
N GLU A 63 15.13 25.64 6.82
CA GLU A 63 16.18 26.66 6.82
C GLU A 63 17.57 26.02 6.93
N LYS A 64 17.78 25.10 7.87
CA LYS A 64 19.06 24.42 8.09
C LYS A 64 19.45 23.52 6.91
N LEU A 65 18.48 22.84 6.29
CA LEU A 65 18.71 22.00 5.10
C LEU A 65 19.17 22.82 3.90
N LEU A 66 18.65 24.04 3.76
CA LEU A 66 18.88 24.90 2.60
C LEU A 66 19.82 26.08 2.90
N ALA A 67 20.55 26.06 4.02
CA ALA A 67 21.41 27.16 4.44
C ALA A 67 22.38 27.64 3.34
N GLU A 68 22.95 26.71 2.55
CA GLU A 68 23.84 27.04 1.43
C GLU A 68 23.13 27.75 0.25
N TYR A 69 21.83 27.49 0.07
CA TYR A 69 21.02 28.04 -1.02
C TYR A 69 20.31 29.34 -0.65
N LEU A 70 20.01 29.53 0.64
CA LEU A 70 19.31 30.71 1.15
C LEU A 70 20.22 31.93 1.30
N ASP A 71 21.54 31.78 1.16
CA ASP A 71 22.52 32.88 1.27
C ASP A 71 22.40 33.63 2.61
N GLY A 72 21.93 32.98 3.67
CA GLY A 72 21.64 33.60 4.97
C GLY A 72 20.31 34.37 5.03
N LEU A 73 19.34 34.05 4.17
CA LEU A 73 17.94 34.43 4.39
C LEU A 73 17.34 33.57 5.50
N GLU A 74 16.72 34.23 6.47
CA GLU A 74 15.92 33.58 7.51
C GLU A 74 14.51 33.35 6.96
N VAL A 75 14.03 32.11 7.06
CA VAL A 75 12.73 31.67 6.51
C VAL A 75 11.92 30.89 7.54
N ALA A 76 12.52 30.47 8.66
CA ALA A 76 11.86 29.62 9.63
C ALA A 76 10.61 30.29 10.25
N GLU A 77 10.72 31.54 10.73
CA GLU A 77 9.58 32.25 11.32
C GLU A 77 8.45 32.46 10.31
N ASP A 78 8.76 32.85 9.07
CA ASP A 78 7.76 33.04 8.01
C ASP A 78 6.98 31.73 7.74
N ILE A 79 7.67 30.60 7.72
CA ILE A 79 7.06 29.28 7.56
C ILE A 79 6.14 28.97 8.76
N ARG A 80 6.60 29.22 9.99
CA ARG A 80 5.79 28.98 11.22
C ARG A 80 4.53 29.81 11.23
N GLU A 81 4.62 31.09 10.90
CA GLU A 81 3.47 31.98 10.87
C GLU A 81 2.48 31.56 9.79
N MET A 82 2.96 31.16 8.61
CA MET A 82 2.10 30.73 7.51
C MET A 82 1.39 29.39 7.82
N LEU A 83 2.07 28.43 8.42
CA LEU A 83 1.46 27.13 8.77
C LEU A 83 0.35 27.22 9.83
N LYS A 84 0.26 28.33 10.59
CA LYS A 84 -0.85 28.56 11.52
C LYS A 84 -2.15 28.89 10.82
N VAL A 85 -2.08 29.44 9.60
CA VAL A 85 -3.24 29.96 8.86
C VAL A 85 -3.54 29.19 7.58
N GLU A 86 -2.53 28.57 6.97
CA GLU A 86 -2.63 27.91 5.67
C GLU A 86 -2.20 26.45 5.74
N GLU A 87 -2.73 25.62 4.85
CA GLU A 87 -2.23 24.26 4.66
C GLU A 87 -0.78 24.26 4.14
N ARG A 88 -0.08 23.15 4.36
CA ARG A 88 1.32 22.96 3.96
C ARG A 88 1.56 23.21 2.48
N GLU A 89 0.69 22.71 1.61
CA GLU A 89 0.83 22.84 0.16
C GLU A 89 0.72 24.30 -0.31
N ILE A 90 -0.16 25.10 0.31
CA ILE A 90 -0.27 26.54 0.02
C ILE A 90 0.94 27.27 0.58
N THR A 91 1.33 26.93 1.81
CA THR A 91 2.51 27.50 2.46
C THR A 91 3.76 27.31 1.60
N ALA A 92 3.96 26.13 1.04
CA ALA A 92 5.08 25.84 0.14
C ALA A 92 5.11 26.75 -1.10
N ILE A 93 3.95 27.04 -1.71
CA ILE A 93 3.85 27.93 -2.87
C ILE A 93 4.17 29.37 -2.45
N LYS A 94 3.48 29.88 -1.42
CA LYS A 94 3.61 31.28 -0.99
C LYS A 94 5.01 31.60 -0.48
N ILE A 95 5.57 30.76 0.38
CA ILE A 95 6.94 30.92 0.89
C ILE A 95 7.95 30.75 -0.25
N GLY A 96 7.75 29.82 -1.18
CA GLY A 96 8.61 29.68 -2.36
C GLY A 96 8.66 30.95 -3.22
N GLN A 97 7.52 31.60 -3.47
CA GLN A 97 7.45 32.87 -4.19
C GLN A 97 8.13 34.00 -3.42
N ASP A 98 7.86 34.09 -2.12
CA ASP A 98 8.40 35.14 -1.26
C ASP A 98 9.93 35.04 -1.12
N VAL A 99 10.48 33.83 -0.94
CA VAL A 99 11.93 33.58 -0.94
C VAL A 99 12.55 33.95 -2.28
N ALA A 100 11.92 33.59 -3.40
CA ALA A 100 12.42 33.97 -4.72
C ALA A 100 12.44 35.50 -4.89
N ARG A 101 11.40 36.21 -4.44
CA ARG A 101 11.34 37.67 -4.48
C ARG A 101 12.45 38.30 -3.63
N ARG A 102 12.58 37.90 -2.37
CA ARG A 102 13.62 38.39 -1.44
C ARG A 102 15.03 38.09 -1.95
N MET A 103 15.25 36.90 -2.52
CA MET A 103 16.53 36.52 -3.09
C MET A 103 16.86 37.34 -4.35
N MET A 104 15.87 37.64 -5.19
CA MET A 104 16.03 38.52 -6.35
C MET A 104 16.41 39.94 -5.93
N GLU A 105 15.74 40.50 -4.91
CA GLU A 105 16.06 41.82 -4.35
C GLU A 105 17.48 41.87 -3.78
N ARG A 106 17.92 40.78 -3.14
CA ARG A 106 19.23 40.70 -2.48
C ARG A 106 20.40 40.47 -3.44
N THR A 107 20.25 39.57 -4.41
CA THR A 107 21.36 39.10 -5.25
C THR A 107 21.33 39.65 -6.67
N GLY A 108 20.16 40.07 -7.15
CA GLY A 108 19.93 40.47 -8.55
C GLY A 108 20.01 39.32 -9.55
N ASP A 109 20.24 38.08 -9.09
CA ASP A 109 20.36 36.88 -9.94
C ASP A 109 19.05 36.11 -9.99
N GLN A 110 18.38 36.15 -11.15
CA GLN A 110 17.11 35.45 -11.37
C GLN A 110 17.23 33.94 -11.21
N ILE A 111 18.34 33.32 -11.64
CA ILE A 111 18.52 31.87 -11.55
C ILE A 111 18.65 31.47 -10.07
N LYS A 112 19.49 32.18 -9.32
CA LYS A 112 19.68 31.94 -7.88
C LYS A 112 18.38 32.15 -7.11
N ALA A 113 17.61 33.18 -7.45
CA ALA A 113 16.30 33.44 -6.87
C ALA A 113 15.30 32.30 -7.10
N ILE A 114 15.18 31.81 -8.33
CA ILE A 114 14.26 30.72 -8.66
C ILE A 114 14.69 29.42 -7.99
N ASP A 115 15.99 29.09 -8.03
CA ASP A 115 16.52 27.87 -7.41
C ASP A 115 16.26 27.86 -5.89
N ALA A 116 16.55 28.97 -5.20
CA ALA A 116 16.28 29.10 -3.76
C ALA A 116 14.79 28.97 -3.42
N GLY A 117 13.91 29.66 -4.16
CA GLY A 117 12.46 29.58 -3.94
C GLY A 117 11.88 28.19 -4.22
N LEU A 118 12.32 27.55 -5.31
CA LEU A 118 11.87 26.22 -5.71
C LEU A 118 12.31 25.15 -4.69
N ARG A 119 13.57 25.19 -4.25
CA ARG A 119 14.08 24.27 -3.22
C ARG A 119 13.38 24.48 -1.89
N THR A 120 13.08 25.71 -1.50
CA THR A 120 12.35 26.01 -0.27
C THR A 120 10.92 25.47 -0.31
N GLY A 121 10.19 25.73 -1.38
CA GLY A 121 8.84 25.18 -1.56
C GLY A 121 8.83 23.65 -1.56
N LEU A 122 9.78 23.03 -2.27
CA LEU A 122 9.90 21.57 -2.29
C LEU A 122 10.31 21.00 -0.91
N ALA A 123 11.17 21.68 -0.16
CA ALA A 123 11.54 21.28 1.20
C ALA A 123 10.33 21.29 2.13
N ILE A 124 9.50 22.34 2.10
CA ILE A 124 8.26 22.41 2.90
C ILE A 124 7.33 21.24 2.55
N LEU A 125 7.14 20.94 1.27
CA LEU A 125 6.29 19.82 0.82
C LEU A 125 6.80 18.45 1.25
N THR A 126 8.12 18.30 1.32
CA THR A 126 8.80 17.05 1.69
C THR A 126 9.19 17.00 3.16
N GLU A 127 8.60 17.90 3.96
CA GLU A 127 8.83 18.09 5.39
C GLU A 127 10.30 18.36 5.79
N ALA A 128 11.13 18.71 4.81
CA ALA A 128 12.58 18.80 4.87
C ALA A 128 13.24 17.49 5.38
N ILE A 129 12.58 16.35 5.13
CA ILE A 129 13.07 15.01 5.51
C ILE A 129 13.76 14.33 4.30
N LEU A 130 13.31 14.64 3.09
CA LEU A 130 13.77 13.98 1.88
C LEU A 130 14.94 14.72 1.24
N VAL A 131 15.78 13.99 0.52
CA VAL A 131 16.91 14.55 -0.24
C VAL A 131 16.48 15.26 -1.52
N ALA A 132 15.20 15.19 -1.89
CA ALA A 132 14.68 15.73 -3.14
C ALA A 132 14.95 17.25 -3.35
N PRO A 133 14.84 18.12 -2.33
CA PRO A 133 15.21 19.54 -2.46
C PRO A 133 16.70 19.78 -2.73
N LEU A 134 17.57 18.81 -2.40
CA LEU A 134 19.03 18.92 -2.62
C LEU A 134 19.45 18.23 -3.93
N GLU A 135 19.11 16.95 -4.07
CA GLU A 135 19.58 16.09 -5.18
C GLU A 135 18.51 15.85 -6.26
N GLY A 136 17.25 16.14 -5.99
CA GLY A 136 16.16 15.94 -6.96
C GLY A 136 16.05 17.06 -8.00
N ILE A 137 16.47 18.27 -7.64
CA ILE A 137 16.61 19.42 -8.53
C ILE A 137 18.10 19.53 -8.89
N GLY A 138 18.44 19.21 -10.14
CA GLY A 138 19.80 19.32 -10.66
C GLY A 138 20.22 20.77 -10.82
N GLN A 139 19.55 21.49 -11.73
CA GLN A 139 19.79 22.91 -11.99
C GLN A 139 18.53 23.62 -12.48
N VAL A 140 18.50 24.94 -12.30
CA VAL A 140 17.48 25.82 -12.86
C VAL A 140 18.11 26.64 -13.98
N ARG A 141 17.43 26.73 -15.13
CA ARG A 141 17.92 27.44 -16.32
C ARG A 141 16.86 28.37 -16.89
N LEU A 142 17.34 29.47 -17.46
CA LEU A 142 16.54 30.37 -18.28
C LEU A 142 16.93 30.14 -19.75
N LEU A 143 16.00 29.62 -20.54
CA LEU A 143 16.18 29.30 -21.95
C LEU A 143 15.30 30.20 -22.82
N SER A 144 15.49 30.18 -24.13
CA SER A 144 14.77 31.06 -25.06
C SER A 144 13.81 30.30 -25.96
N ASN A 145 12.57 30.78 -26.04
CA ASN A 145 11.56 30.31 -26.96
C ASN A 145 11.95 30.63 -28.42
N THR A 146 11.14 30.17 -29.38
CA THR A 146 11.29 30.50 -30.81
C THR A 146 11.03 31.98 -31.11
N ASP A 147 10.21 32.65 -30.30
CA ASP A 147 9.90 34.08 -30.39
C ASP A 147 10.93 34.97 -29.68
N GLY A 148 11.98 34.39 -29.10
CA GLY A 148 13.03 35.09 -28.36
C GLY A 148 12.69 35.44 -26.91
N THR A 149 11.48 35.15 -26.44
CA THR A 149 11.13 35.32 -25.02
C THR A 149 11.87 34.30 -24.16
N THR A 150 12.18 34.69 -22.91
CA THR A 150 12.89 33.81 -21.96
C THR A 150 11.89 33.05 -21.09
N PHE A 151 12.08 31.74 -20.93
CA PHE A 151 11.23 30.86 -20.14
C PHE A 151 12.04 30.03 -19.13
N LEU A 152 11.34 29.47 -18.13
CA LEU A 152 11.93 28.63 -17.09
C LEU A 152 12.06 27.16 -17.52
N SER A 153 13.25 26.59 -17.36
CA SER A 153 13.54 25.16 -17.48
C SER A 153 14.09 24.62 -16.16
N ILE A 154 13.52 23.52 -15.68
CA ILE A 154 13.93 22.87 -14.42
C ILE A 154 14.49 21.49 -14.74
N ASP A 155 15.74 21.25 -14.38
CA ASP A 155 16.39 19.96 -14.57
C ASP A 155 16.12 19.06 -13.36
N PHE A 156 15.26 18.06 -13.55
CA PHE A 156 14.96 17.05 -12.54
C PHE A 156 15.89 15.84 -12.67
N CYS A 157 16.43 15.39 -11.53
CA CYS A 157 17.32 14.24 -11.45
C CYS A 157 16.58 13.01 -10.87
N GLY A 158 17.11 11.81 -11.10
CA GLY A 158 16.53 10.55 -10.61
C GLY A 158 16.10 10.53 -9.11
N PRO A 159 16.86 11.14 -8.17
CA PRO A 159 16.47 11.23 -6.77
C PRO A 159 15.12 11.94 -6.51
N ILE A 160 14.58 12.70 -7.47
CA ILE A 160 13.24 13.30 -7.37
C ILE A 160 12.14 12.26 -7.14
N ARG A 161 12.39 11.00 -7.49
CA ARG A 161 11.45 9.89 -7.22
C ARG A 161 11.12 9.76 -5.74
N ALA A 162 12.08 10.05 -4.85
CA ALA A 162 11.90 9.96 -3.42
C ALA A 162 10.85 10.95 -2.88
N ALA A 163 10.69 12.11 -3.53
CA ALA A 163 9.69 13.12 -3.16
C ALA A 163 8.24 12.61 -3.29
N GLY A 164 8.02 11.59 -4.13
CA GLY A 164 6.70 11.13 -4.52
C GLY A 164 6.04 12.01 -5.60
N GLY A 165 5.06 11.42 -6.30
CA GLY A 165 4.42 12.07 -7.45
C GLY A 165 3.74 13.41 -7.15
N THR A 166 3.17 13.58 -5.96
CA THR A 166 2.51 14.84 -5.60
C THR A 166 3.53 15.98 -5.46
N ALA A 167 4.65 15.74 -4.76
CA ALA A 167 5.70 16.75 -4.63
C ALA A 167 6.38 17.05 -5.97
N GLN A 168 6.54 16.04 -6.85
CA GLN A 168 7.04 16.23 -8.22
C GLN A 168 6.17 17.21 -9.01
N ALA A 169 4.85 16.98 -9.04
CA ALA A 169 3.92 17.86 -9.75
C ALA A 169 3.84 19.25 -9.11
N MET A 170 3.85 19.33 -7.78
CA MET A 170 3.86 20.61 -7.06
C MET A 170 5.16 21.39 -7.28
N ALA A 171 6.31 20.75 -7.48
CA ALA A 171 7.55 21.43 -7.83
C ALA A 171 7.42 22.18 -9.17
N VAL A 172 6.75 21.57 -10.16
CA VAL A 172 6.44 22.23 -11.45
C VAL A 172 5.50 23.43 -11.22
N LEU A 173 4.47 23.26 -10.38
CA LEU A 173 3.54 24.34 -10.03
C LEU A 173 4.24 25.50 -9.30
N ILE A 174 5.09 25.21 -8.32
CA ILE A 174 5.88 26.23 -7.59
C ILE A 174 6.79 26.97 -8.57
N GLY A 175 7.46 26.25 -9.48
CA GLY A 175 8.26 26.87 -10.54
C GLY A 175 7.45 27.82 -11.41
N ASP A 176 6.22 27.45 -11.76
CA ASP A 176 5.30 28.30 -12.54
C ASP A 176 4.84 29.55 -11.78
N MET A 177 4.60 29.43 -10.47
CA MET A 177 4.22 30.54 -9.62
C MET A 177 5.38 31.53 -9.44
N ILE A 178 6.60 31.01 -9.23
CA ILE A 178 7.82 31.84 -9.12
C ILE A 178 8.13 32.53 -10.45
N ARG A 179 8.06 31.82 -11.59
CA ARG A 179 8.36 32.43 -12.90
C ARG A 179 7.37 33.53 -13.26
N THR A 180 6.11 33.38 -12.87
CA THR A 180 5.08 34.42 -13.04
C THR A 180 5.38 35.64 -12.17
N GLU A 181 5.77 35.43 -10.91
CA GLU A 181 6.16 36.49 -9.98
C GLU A 181 7.37 37.31 -10.50
N LEU A 182 8.35 36.65 -11.11
CA LEU A 182 9.55 37.28 -11.66
C LEU A 182 9.39 37.80 -13.10
N GLY A 183 8.19 37.75 -13.68
CA GLY A 183 7.90 38.26 -15.02
C GLY A 183 8.50 37.45 -16.17
N ILE A 184 8.75 36.15 -15.96
CA ILE A 184 9.32 35.24 -16.97
C ILE A 184 8.19 34.66 -17.83
N ALA A 185 8.43 34.59 -19.15
CA ALA A 185 7.43 34.13 -20.11
C ALA A 185 7.14 32.62 -19.96
N LYS A 186 6.01 32.19 -20.54
CA LYS A 186 5.62 30.77 -20.58
C LYS A 186 6.52 30.00 -21.54
N TYR A 187 6.78 28.74 -21.23
CA TYR A 187 7.39 27.79 -22.16
C TYR A 187 6.45 27.53 -23.34
N ASN A 188 6.98 27.63 -24.56
CA ASN A 188 6.27 27.27 -25.79
C ASN A 188 7.02 26.14 -26.52
N PRO A 189 6.61 24.87 -26.32
CA PRO A 189 7.33 23.71 -26.86
C PRO A 189 7.27 23.64 -28.38
N THR A 190 8.39 23.25 -28.99
CA THR A 190 8.44 22.88 -30.41
C THR A 190 8.03 21.42 -30.61
N ASP A 191 7.53 21.07 -31.79
CA ASP A 191 7.14 19.67 -32.07
C ASP A 191 8.28 18.66 -31.85
N PRO A 192 9.55 18.92 -32.22
CA PRO A 192 10.66 18.02 -31.89
C PRO A 192 10.87 17.79 -30.39
N GLU A 193 10.61 18.80 -29.54
CA GLU A 193 10.71 18.64 -28.08
C GLU A 193 9.62 17.72 -27.53
N VAL A 194 8.40 17.84 -28.05
CA VAL A 194 7.27 16.98 -27.65
C VAL A 194 7.48 15.54 -28.11
N GLU A 195 7.89 15.35 -29.37
CA GLU A 195 8.17 14.01 -29.91
C GLU A 195 9.37 13.34 -29.25
N ARG A 196 10.39 14.10 -28.84
CA ARG A 196 11.50 13.60 -28.02
C ARG A 196 11.00 12.98 -26.72
N VAL A 197 10.08 13.63 -26.02
CA VAL A 197 9.52 13.08 -24.76
C VAL A 197 8.71 11.81 -25.04
N LYS A 198 7.93 11.74 -26.13
CA LYS A 198 7.21 10.52 -26.54
C LYS A 198 8.17 9.36 -26.81
N GLU A 199 9.28 9.62 -27.52
CA GLU A 199 10.33 8.63 -27.78
C GLU A 199 11.00 8.15 -26.48
N GLU A 200 11.34 9.07 -25.57
CA GLU A 200 11.93 8.75 -24.27
C GLU A 200 11.02 7.83 -23.44
N PHE A 201 9.70 8.09 -23.40
CA PHE A 201 8.74 7.20 -22.73
C PHE A 201 8.68 5.80 -23.35
N GLY A 202 8.85 5.68 -24.67
CA GLY A 202 8.91 4.41 -25.39
C GLY A 202 10.20 3.62 -25.12
N LEU A 203 11.32 4.32 -24.96
CA LEU A 203 12.64 3.72 -24.70
C LEU A 203 12.88 3.39 -23.22
N TYR A 204 12.25 4.13 -22.31
CA TYR A 204 12.46 3.94 -20.87
C TYR A 204 12.14 2.52 -20.41
N ARG A 205 13.07 1.91 -19.69
CA ARG A 205 12.91 0.55 -19.13
C ARG A 205 12.73 0.55 -17.62
N GLY A 206 12.88 1.70 -16.96
CA GLY A 206 12.53 1.85 -15.56
C GLY A 206 11.03 1.64 -15.34
N GLY A 207 10.67 0.93 -14.28
CA GLY A 207 9.26 0.70 -13.94
C GLY A 207 8.59 1.99 -13.48
N LEU A 208 7.75 2.59 -14.33
CA LEU A 208 6.91 3.75 -14.00
C LEU A 208 5.61 3.29 -13.30
N GLN A 209 5.14 4.07 -12.34
CA GLN A 209 3.83 3.84 -11.71
C GLN A 209 2.66 4.11 -12.66
N TYR A 210 2.84 5.06 -13.58
CA TYR A 210 1.90 5.39 -14.64
C TYR A 210 2.70 5.69 -15.90
N ARG A 211 2.32 5.06 -17.00
CA ARG A 211 2.92 5.30 -18.31
C ARG A 211 1.87 5.99 -19.16
N PRO A 212 2.02 7.32 -19.38
CA PRO A 212 1.04 8.06 -20.17
C PRO A 212 1.06 7.62 -21.63
N THR A 213 -0.08 7.73 -22.30
CA THR A 213 -0.16 7.49 -23.76
C THR A 213 0.50 8.63 -24.53
N PRO A 214 0.88 8.44 -25.81
CA PRO A 214 1.44 9.51 -26.63
C PRO A 214 0.55 10.77 -26.68
N GLU A 215 -0.78 10.60 -26.67
CA GLU A 215 -1.76 11.71 -26.66
C GLU A 215 -1.76 12.44 -25.32
N GLU A 216 -1.64 11.71 -24.22
CA GLU A 216 -1.52 12.31 -22.88
C GLU A 216 -0.22 13.10 -22.73
N ILE A 217 0.88 12.56 -23.26
CA ILE A 217 2.18 13.24 -23.28
C ILE A 217 2.08 14.54 -24.10
N ASP A 218 1.46 14.48 -25.29
CA ASP A 218 1.30 15.66 -26.14
C ASP A 218 0.55 16.79 -25.42
N VAL A 219 -0.60 16.47 -24.81
CA VAL A 219 -1.41 17.44 -24.05
C VAL A 219 -0.63 18.05 -22.89
N ILE A 220 0.00 17.21 -22.07
CA ILE A 220 0.68 17.68 -20.86
C ILE A 220 1.91 18.51 -21.20
N VAL A 221 2.76 18.05 -22.12
CA VAL A 221 4.00 18.77 -22.48
C VAL A 221 3.67 20.11 -23.15
N ARG A 222 2.65 20.16 -24.02
CA ARG A 222 2.24 21.41 -24.70
C ARG A 222 1.58 22.42 -23.78
N ALA A 223 0.83 21.96 -22.79
CA ALA A 223 0.12 22.84 -21.87
C ALA A 223 0.99 23.32 -20.70
N CYS A 224 2.06 22.59 -20.35
CA CYS A 224 2.89 22.91 -19.20
C CYS A 224 3.67 24.23 -19.40
N PRO A 225 3.48 25.23 -18.53
CA PRO A 225 4.07 26.57 -18.71
C PRO A 225 5.57 26.64 -18.36
N VAL A 226 6.13 25.56 -17.82
CA VAL A 226 7.55 25.40 -17.46
C VAL A 226 8.08 24.17 -18.18
N MET A 227 9.31 24.24 -18.70
CA MET A 227 9.94 23.08 -19.33
C MET A 227 10.45 22.10 -18.28
N ILE A 228 9.92 20.89 -18.29
CA ILE A 228 10.41 19.77 -17.48
C ILE A 228 11.60 19.15 -18.21
N ASN A 229 12.79 19.33 -17.65
CA ASN A 229 14.05 18.90 -18.24
C ASN A 229 14.84 18.06 -17.23
N GLY A 230 16.07 17.65 -17.55
CA GLY A 230 16.89 16.85 -16.65
C GLY A 230 18.13 16.26 -17.31
N GLU A 231 19.04 15.76 -16.48
CA GLU A 231 20.21 15.05 -16.96
C GLU A 231 19.84 13.67 -17.52
N SER A 232 20.60 13.21 -18.51
CA SER A 232 20.47 11.84 -19.03
C SER A 232 20.92 10.82 -18.00
N THR A 233 19.97 10.02 -17.49
CA THR A 233 20.21 9.02 -16.45
C THR A 233 20.37 7.61 -16.99
N GLU A 234 19.83 7.32 -18.18
CA GLU A 234 19.90 6.00 -18.80
C GLU A 234 21.02 5.93 -19.84
N GLU A 235 21.47 4.71 -20.16
CA GLU A 235 22.48 4.48 -21.20
C GLU A 235 21.89 4.50 -22.62
N GLN A 236 20.58 4.31 -22.77
CA GLN A 236 19.93 4.28 -24.09
C GLN A 236 19.86 5.67 -24.73
N GLU A 237 20.22 5.75 -26.01
CA GLU A 237 20.11 6.94 -26.86
C GLU A 237 18.80 6.96 -27.66
N CYS A 238 18.22 8.14 -27.83
CA CYS A 238 17.12 8.40 -28.76
C CYS A 238 17.64 8.36 -30.20
N ALA A 239 16.91 7.67 -31.08
CA ALA A 239 17.25 7.47 -32.47
C ALA A 239 16.61 8.52 -33.40
N GLY A 240 15.36 8.90 -33.14
CA GLY A 240 14.62 9.86 -33.96
C GLY A 240 14.98 11.31 -33.63
N TYR A 241 14.89 11.68 -32.36
CA TYR A 241 15.06 13.06 -31.89
C TYR A 241 16.31 13.22 -31.03
N ARG A 242 17.48 12.80 -31.53
CA ARG A 242 18.74 12.80 -30.76
C ARG A 242 19.19 14.20 -30.32
N GLU A 243 19.20 15.17 -31.22
CA GLU A 243 19.64 16.54 -30.96
C GLU A 243 18.46 17.50 -31.06
N VAL A 244 18.10 18.13 -29.95
CA VAL A 244 16.97 19.07 -29.84
C VAL A 244 17.44 20.31 -29.12
N ARG A 245 17.05 21.50 -29.60
CA ARG A 245 17.60 22.82 -29.22
C ARG A 245 17.80 23.05 -27.72
N ASN A 246 16.83 22.66 -26.89
CA ASN A 246 16.82 22.92 -25.44
C ASN A 246 17.09 21.67 -24.59
N ILE A 247 17.56 20.57 -25.20
CA ILE A 247 17.82 19.29 -24.52
C ILE A 247 19.28 18.93 -24.74
N ASP A 248 20.03 18.87 -23.64
CA ASP A 248 21.42 18.43 -23.66
C ASP A 248 21.46 16.90 -23.69
N ASP A 249 22.35 16.34 -24.52
CA ASP A 249 22.57 14.90 -24.69
C ASP A 249 21.40 14.14 -25.39
N GLY A 250 21.78 13.11 -26.15
CA GLY A 250 20.86 12.25 -26.90
C GLY A 250 20.27 11.11 -26.07
N ARG A 251 20.67 10.97 -24.80
CA ARG A 251 20.26 9.85 -23.92
C ARG A 251 18.99 10.13 -23.13
N VAL A 252 18.30 9.06 -22.71
CA VAL A 252 17.01 9.16 -22.00
C VAL A 252 17.16 9.81 -20.61
N ARG A 253 16.28 10.77 -20.32
CA ARG A 253 16.24 11.57 -19.09
C ARG A 253 15.20 11.01 -18.11
N GLY A 254 15.62 10.16 -17.18
CA GLY A 254 14.70 9.49 -16.24
C GLY A 254 13.93 10.44 -15.33
N GLY A 255 14.53 11.57 -14.90
CA GLY A 255 13.86 12.57 -14.07
C GLY A 255 12.62 13.19 -14.74
N VAL A 256 12.73 13.50 -16.04
CA VAL A 256 11.63 14.04 -16.86
C VAL A 256 10.45 13.08 -16.88
N LEU A 257 10.73 11.80 -17.13
CA LEU A 257 9.70 10.76 -17.24
C LEU A 257 8.97 10.51 -15.93
N LEU A 258 9.69 10.62 -14.80
CA LEU A 258 9.10 10.51 -13.47
C LEU A 258 8.14 11.68 -13.20
N VAL A 259 8.57 12.92 -13.43
CA VAL A 259 7.75 14.11 -13.14
C VAL A 259 6.52 14.19 -14.04
N ILE A 260 6.64 13.86 -15.32
CA ILE A 260 5.48 13.82 -16.23
C ILE A 260 4.57 12.64 -15.90
N GLY A 261 5.11 11.42 -15.84
CA GLY A 261 4.31 10.20 -15.68
C GLY A 261 3.75 10.00 -14.28
N GLU A 262 4.62 9.97 -13.26
CA GLU A 262 4.24 9.72 -11.85
C GLU A 262 3.76 10.99 -11.14
N GLY A 263 4.17 12.16 -11.62
CA GLY A 263 3.73 13.47 -11.12
C GLY A 263 2.48 13.97 -11.82
N LEU A 264 2.65 14.72 -12.92
CA LEU A 264 1.57 15.46 -13.58
C LEU A 264 0.41 14.57 -14.02
N CYS A 265 0.68 13.46 -14.71
CA CYS A 265 -0.39 12.58 -15.21
C CYS A 265 -1.06 11.79 -14.07
N LEU A 266 -0.28 11.02 -13.29
CA LEU A 266 -0.83 10.15 -12.24
C LEU A 266 -1.49 10.92 -11.09
N LYS A 267 -1.00 12.12 -10.77
CA LYS A 267 -1.50 12.93 -9.64
C LYS A 267 -2.36 14.12 -10.08
N ALA A 268 -2.73 14.22 -11.35
CA ALA A 268 -3.62 15.27 -11.86
C ALA A 268 -4.86 15.54 -10.96
N PRO A 269 -5.62 14.53 -10.48
CA PRO A 269 -6.80 14.78 -9.62
C PRO A 269 -6.47 15.44 -8.28
N LYS A 270 -5.29 15.17 -7.72
CA LYS A 270 -4.87 15.78 -6.44
C LYS A 270 -4.37 17.21 -6.67
N ILE A 271 -3.69 17.47 -7.78
CA ILE A 271 -3.19 18.81 -8.16
C ILE A 271 -4.35 19.73 -8.55
N GLN A 272 -5.37 19.21 -9.24
CA GLN A 272 -6.61 19.91 -9.59
C GLN A 272 -7.20 20.65 -8.38
N LYS A 273 -7.34 19.97 -7.23
CA LYS A 273 -7.89 20.56 -6.00
C LYS A 273 -7.13 21.80 -5.55
N HIS A 274 -5.80 21.83 -5.70
CA HIS A 274 -4.97 22.96 -5.28
C HIS A 274 -5.03 24.11 -6.29
N VAL A 275 -4.97 23.79 -7.59
CA VAL A 275 -5.09 24.76 -8.69
C VAL A 275 -6.43 25.47 -8.65
N GLU A 276 -7.53 24.74 -8.48
CA GLU A 276 -8.88 25.31 -8.42
C GLU A 276 -9.07 26.18 -7.18
N ARG A 277 -8.56 25.74 -6.03
CA ARG A 277 -8.66 26.51 -4.77
C ARG A 277 -7.89 27.82 -4.82
N LEU A 278 -6.74 27.85 -5.51
CA LEU A 278 -5.89 29.03 -5.64
C LEU A 278 -6.18 29.84 -6.92
N GLU A 279 -7.16 29.41 -7.73
CA GLU A 279 -7.54 30.03 -9.01
C GLU A 279 -6.33 30.32 -9.93
N ILE A 280 -5.40 29.36 -10.03
CA ILE A 280 -4.12 29.56 -10.71
C ILE A 280 -4.33 29.64 -12.24
N PRO A 281 -3.99 30.77 -12.89
CA PRO A 281 -4.21 30.94 -14.32
C PRO A 281 -3.33 30.01 -15.17
N GLY A 282 -3.92 29.39 -16.21
CA GLY A 282 -3.17 28.57 -17.17
C GLY A 282 -3.00 27.10 -16.78
N TRP A 283 -3.59 26.65 -15.67
CA TRP A 283 -3.59 25.24 -15.24
C TRP A 283 -4.90 24.49 -15.48
N SER A 284 -5.82 25.06 -16.27
CA SER A 284 -7.10 24.41 -16.63
C SER A 284 -6.92 23.05 -17.32
N PHE A 285 -5.79 22.85 -18.00
CA PHE A 285 -5.46 21.58 -18.66
C PHE A 285 -5.36 20.39 -17.68
N ILE A 286 -4.97 20.61 -16.42
CA ILE A 286 -4.96 19.55 -15.39
C ILE A 286 -6.40 19.16 -15.02
N SER A 287 -7.32 20.12 -14.94
CA SER A 287 -8.74 19.85 -14.72
C SER A 287 -9.32 19.07 -15.90
N ASP A 288 -9.04 19.49 -17.13
CA ASP A 288 -9.48 18.80 -18.35
C ASP A 288 -8.92 17.38 -18.43
N PHE A 289 -7.65 17.20 -18.07
CA PHE A 289 -6.99 15.90 -18.02
C PHE A 289 -7.56 14.99 -16.92
N ALA A 290 -7.75 15.51 -15.71
CA ALA A 290 -8.30 14.75 -14.58
C ALA A 290 -9.77 14.36 -14.75
N ASN A 291 -10.52 15.13 -15.55
CA ASN A 291 -11.91 14.85 -15.88
C ASN A 291 -12.06 14.05 -17.18
N ARG A 292 -10.98 13.81 -17.94
CA ARG A 292 -10.99 13.01 -19.16
C ARG A 292 -11.43 11.57 -18.83
N GLY A 293 -12.59 11.17 -19.36
CA GLY A 293 -13.19 9.86 -19.09
C GLY A 293 -14.22 9.84 -17.94
N LYS A 294 -14.45 10.97 -17.25
CA LYS A 294 -15.71 11.18 -16.53
C LYS A 294 -16.69 11.74 -17.55
N ASP A 295 -17.44 10.88 -18.21
CA ASP A 295 -18.63 11.34 -18.91
C ASP A 295 -19.55 12.00 -17.87
N ASP A 296 -19.69 13.33 -17.95
CA ASP A 296 -20.85 14.02 -17.38
C ASP A 296 -22.05 13.60 -18.23
N GLY A 297 -22.50 12.36 -18.00
CA GLY A 297 -23.70 11.78 -18.57
C GLY A 297 -24.93 12.46 -18.01
N LYS A 298 -25.15 13.73 -18.35
CA LYS A 298 -26.47 14.35 -18.34
C LYS A 298 -27.23 13.92 -19.59
N SER A 299 -27.57 12.64 -19.62
CA SER A 299 -28.69 12.11 -20.41
C SER A 299 -29.74 11.71 -19.38
N ASP A 300 -30.92 12.34 -19.40
CA ASP A 300 -32.09 12.07 -18.53
C ASP A 300 -32.74 10.68 -18.79
N GLU A 301 -31.92 9.66 -19.02
CA GLU A 301 -32.35 8.26 -19.10
C GLU A 301 -31.94 7.54 -17.81
N GLU A 302 -32.89 6.82 -17.18
CA GLU A 302 -32.64 5.96 -16.02
C GLU A 302 -31.62 4.85 -16.37
N LYS A 303 -30.33 5.17 -16.29
CA LYS A 303 -29.24 4.21 -16.51
C LYS A 303 -29.11 3.32 -15.28
N PHE A 304 -29.08 2.00 -15.51
CA PHE A 304 -28.80 1.00 -14.49
C PHE A 304 -27.45 1.27 -13.80
N VAL A 305 -27.46 1.40 -12.48
CA VAL A 305 -26.26 1.53 -11.63
C VAL A 305 -26.08 0.25 -10.83
N SER A 306 -25.03 -0.50 -11.15
CA SER A 306 -24.70 -1.76 -10.45
C SER A 306 -24.30 -1.51 -8.99
N ARG A 307 -24.81 -2.35 -8.08
CA ARG A 307 -24.39 -2.48 -6.68
C ARG A 307 -23.10 -3.26 -6.52
N LYS A 308 -22.66 -4.02 -7.53
CA LYS A 308 -21.42 -4.81 -7.46
C LYS A 308 -20.22 -3.93 -7.15
N ILE A 309 -19.37 -4.45 -6.29
CA ILE A 309 -18.11 -3.83 -5.95
C ILE A 309 -17.16 -3.95 -7.16
N PRO A 310 -16.67 -2.83 -7.74
CA PRO A 310 -15.76 -2.90 -8.89
C PRO A 310 -14.43 -3.56 -8.50
N ILE A 311 -14.02 -4.61 -9.21
CA ILE A 311 -12.79 -5.37 -8.91
C ILE A 311 -11.53 -4.69 -9.45
N ASP A 312 -10.41 -4.81 -8.71
CA ASP A 312 -9.08 -4.36 -9.17
C ASP A 312 -8.08 -5.52 -9.26
N LYS A 313 -7.59 -5.81 -10.47
CA LYS A 313 -6.60 -6.88 -10.73
C LYS A 313 -5.15 -6.39 -10.74
N ARG A 314 -4.87 -5.11 -10.49
CA ARG A 314 -3.51 -4.54 -10.55
C ARG A 314 -2.54 -5.23 -9.60
N PHE A 315 -3.00 -5.66 -8.42
CA PHE A 315 -2.14 -6.36 -7.46
C PHE A 315 -1.61 -7.67 -8.03
N LEU A 316 -2.31 -8.33 -8.97
CA LEU A 316 -1.89 -9.58 -9.61
C LEU A 316 -0.84 -9.39 -10.73
N LYS A 317 -0.50 -8.15 -11.12
CA LYS A 317 0.58 -7.91 -12.10
C LYS A 317 1.95 -8.22 -11.48
N ASP A 318 2.88 -8.71 -12.31
CA ASP A 318 4.27 -8.99 -11.94
C ASP A 318 4.39 -9.93 -10.72
N ILE A 319 3.77 -11.11 -10.80
CA ILE A 319 3.95 -12.16 -9.79
C ILE A 319 5.38 -12.69 -9.94
N ILE A 320 6.14 -12.60 -8.86
CA ILE A 320 7.51 -13.09 -8.78
C ILE A 320 7.45 -14.48 -8.14
N ALA A 321 8.28 -15.41 -8.61
CA ALA A 321 8.42 -16.71 -7.99
C ALA A 321 8.70 -16.59 -6.48
N GLY A 322 8.05 -17.42 -5.67
CA GLY A 322 8.14 -17.39 -4.20
C GLY A 322 7.24 -16.35 -3.52
N ARG A 323 6.38 -15.62 -4.26
CA ARG A 323 5.38 -14.71 -3.67
C ARG A 323 3.97 -15.24 -3.91
N PRO A 324 3.38 -15.99 -2.95
CA PRO A 324 2.07 -16.58 -3.12
C PRO A 324 0.96 -15.55 -3.26
N VAL A 325 -0.12 -15.95 -3.93
CA VAL A 325 -1.40 -15.24 -3.97
C VAL A 325 -2.30 -15.86 -2.92
N PHE A 326 -2.84 -15.04 -2.02
CA PHE A 326 -3.68 -15.52 -0.92
C PHE A 326 -5.17 -15.39 -1.24
N GLY A 327 -5.56 -14.48 -2.12
CA GLY A 327 -6.97 -14.32 -2.50
C GLY A 327 -7.16 -13.63 -3.85
N MET A 328 -8.17 -14.08 -4.59
CA MET A 328 -8.61 -13.43 -5.82
C MET A 328 -9.45 -12.17 -5.51
N PRO A 329 -9.56 -11.20 -6.43
CA PRO A 329 -10.23 -9.94 -6.17
C PRO A 329 -11.71 -10.14 -5.84
N ASN A 330 -12.15 -9.65 -4.67
CA ASN A 330 -13.51 -9.77 -4.13
C ASN A 330 -14.17 -11.14 -4.32
N ARG A 331 -13.44 -12.23 -4.01
CA ARG A 331 -13.93 -13.61 -4.16
C ARG A 331 -14.05 -14.33 -2.81
N PRO A 332 -15.06 -15.21 -2.63
CA PRO A 332 -15.15 -16.12 -1.48
C PRO A 332 -13.86 -16.91 -1.27
N GLY A 333 -13.51 -17.14 0.00
CA GLY A 333 -12.24 -17.74 0.44
C GLY A 333 -11.09 -16.76 0.63
N GLY A 334 -11.14 -15.58 -0.01
CA GLY A 334 -10.24 -14.46 0.30
C GLY A 334 -10.50 -13.85 1.68
N PHE A 335 -9.62 -12.96 2.14
CA PHE A 335 -9.80 -12.34 3.46
C PHE A 335 -11.06 -11.49 3.51
N ARG A 336 -11.91 -11.72 4.51
CA ARG A 336 -13.09 -10.90 4.77
C ARG A 336 -12.67 -9.52 5.26
N LEU A 337 -13.19 -8.46 4.65
CA LEU A 337 -12.89 -7.11 5.10
C LEU A 337 -13.55 -6.87 6.46
N ARG A 338 -12.77 -6.43 7.44
CA ARG A 338 -13.28 -5.86 8.68
C ARG A 338 -12.79 -4.43 8.83
N TYR A 339 -13.71 -3.48 8.98
CA TYR A 339 -13.30 -2.12 9.31
C TYR A 339 -12.85 -2.07 10.77
N GLY A 340 -11.68 -1.49 11.00
CA GLY A 340 -11.15 -1.34 12.34
C GLY A 340 -9.69 -0.92 12.32
N ARG A 341 -9.20 -0.53 13.49
CA ARG A 341 -7.80 -0.13 13.70
C ARG A 341 -7.33 -0.69 15.04
N PRO A 342 -6.70 -1.87 15.10
CA PRO A 342 -6.04 -2.34 16.31
C PRO A 342 -4.90 -1.38 16.69
N ARG A 343 -4.40 -1.57 17.92
CA ARG A 343 -3.24 -0.80 18.43
C ARG A 343 -2.06 -0.82 17.46
N ALA A 344 -1.78 -1.98 16.88
CA ALA A 344 -0.67 -2.19 15.96
C ALA A 344 -1.03 -1.93 14.49
N SER A 345 -2.00 -1.07 14.14
CA SER A 345 -2.28 -0.75 12.73
C SER A 345 -2.70 0.71 12.47
N GLY A 346 -3.14 0.99 11.23
CA GLY A 346 -3.21 2.33 10.64
C GLY A 346 -1.93 2.64 9.85
N LEU A 347 -1.79 3.84 9.28
CA LEU A 347 -0.61 4.25 8.51
C LEU A 347 -0.15 3.20 7.48
N ALA A 348 -1.09 2.68 6.68
CA ALA A 348 -0.88 1.61 5.71
C ALA A 348 -0.50 0.24 6.30
N ALA A 349 -0.81 -0.03 7.57
CA ALA A 349 -0.78 -1.36 8.16
C ALA A 349 -2.18 -1.96 8.31
N ALA A 350 -2.28 -3.28 8.14
CA ALA A 350 -3.49 -4.08 8.28
C ALA A 350 -3.34 -5.11 9.41
N GLY A 351 -4.41 -5.30 10.17
CA GLY A 351 -4.47 -6.30 11.22
C GLY A 351 -4.86 -7.66 10.65
N MET A 352 -4.17 -8.73 11.05
CA MET A 352 -4.46 -10.10 10.67
C MET A 352 -4.37 -11.04 11.88
N ASN A 353 -5.20 -12.08 11.93
CA ASN A 353 -5.12 -13.08 12.99
C ASN A 353 -3.79 -13.88 12.88
N PRO A 354 -3.07 -14.12 13.99
CA PRO A 354 -1.85 -14.93 13.99
C PRO A 354 -2.02 -16.36 13.45
N ALA A 355 -3.15 -17.00 13.69
CA ALA A 355 -3.49 -18.30 13.11
C ALA A 355 -3.55 -18.21 11.57
N SER A 356 -4.13 -17.14 11.02
CA SER A 356 -4.13 -16.90 9.56
C SER A 356 -2.71 -16.69 9.03
N MET A 357 -1.85 -15.98 9.76
CA MET A 357 -0.44 -15.79 9.38
C MET A 357 0.30 -17.13 9.23
N ARG A 358 0.13 -18.03 10.20
CA ARG A 358 0.69 -19.39 10.15
C ARG A 358 0.07 -20.23 9.04
N ALA A 359 -1.26 -20.21 8.94
CA ALA A 359 -2.01 -20.96 7.93
C ALA A 359 -1.59 -20.66 6.51
N MET A 360 -1.17 -19.42 6.23
CA MET A 360 -0.62 -19.00 4.95
C MET A 360 0.82 -19.48 4.70
N GLY A 361 1.23 -20.61 5.28
CA GLY A 361 2.51 -21.28 5.06
C GLY A 361 3.71 -20.51 5.61
N GLU A 362 3.52 -19.75 6.68
CA GLU A 362 4.53 -18.86 7.29
C GLU A 362 5.16 -17.82 6.33
N PHE A 363 4.55 -17.61 5.15
CA PHE A 363 4.94 -16.54 4.24
C PHE A 363 4.57 -15.15 4.78
N LEU A 364 3.62 -15.10 5.72
CA LEU A 364 3.13 -13.89 6.34
C LEU A 364 3.66 -13.80 7.77
N SER A 365 4.31 -12.67 8.03
CA SER A 365 5.01 -12.39 9.28
C SER A 365 4.85 -10.90 9.61
N VAL A 366 5.29 -10.48 10.81
CA VAL A 366 5.10 -9.10 11.26
C VAL A 366 5.92 -8.15 10.39
N GLY A 367 5.25 -7.21 9.74
CA GLY A 367 5.86 -6.27 8.80
C GLY A 367 6.02 -6.81 7.38
N THR A 368 5.62 -8.06 7.10
CA THR A 368 5.52 -8.52 5.70
C THR A 368 4.53 -7.64 4.96
N GLN A 369 4.97 -7.09 3.83
CA GLN A 369 4.14 -6.28 2.97
C GLN A 369 3.24 -7.20 2.14
N MET A 370 1.92 -7.01 2.21
CA MET A 370 0.95 -7.59 1.29
C MET A 370 0.55 -6.58 0.24
N LYS A 371 0.49 -6.99 -1.02
CA LYS A 371 -0.19 -6.21 -2.08
C LYS A 371 -1.67 -6.55 -2.01
N ILE A 372 -2.51 -5.53 -1.91
CA ILE A 372 -3.95 -5.68 -1.72
C ILE A 372 -4.71 -5.05 -2.89
N GLU A 373 -5.92 -5.52 -3.11
CA GLU A 373 -6.86 -5.00 -4.11
C GLU A 373 -7.33 -3.58 -3.76
N ARG A 374 -7.60 -3.33 -2.48
CA ARG A 374 -8.13 -2.07 -1.94
C ARG A 374 -7.84 -1.98 -0.43
N PRO A 375 -7.87 -0.78 0.18
CA PRO A 375 -8.02 0.55 -0.44
C PRO A 375 -6.73 1.08 -1.08
N GLY A 376 -5.56 0.62 -0.60
CA GLY A 376 -4.24 1.02 -1.10
C GLY A 376 -3.63 0.00 -2.07
N LYS A 377 -2.40 0.28 -2.53
CA LYS A 377 -1.62 -0.66 -3.36
C LYS A 377 -1.01 -1.82 -2.55
N ALA A 378 -0.73 -1.57 -1.28
CA ALA A 378 -0.11 -2.50 -0.36
C ALA A 378 -0.38 -2.08 1.09
N CYS A 379 -0.26 -3.03 2.00
CA CYS A 379 -0.24 -2.79 3.43
C CYS A 379 0.87 -3.62 4.11
N ALA A 380 1.34 -3.18 5.26
CA ALA A 380 2.16 -4.01 6.15
C ALA A 380 1.25 -4.86 7.06
N ILE A 381 1.60 -6.12 7.30
CA ILE A 381 0.81 -7.01 8.15
C ILE A 381 1.25 -6.90 9.61
N THR A 382 0.26 -6.85 10.49
CA THR A 382 0.41 -6.74 11.94
C THR A 382 -0.54 -7.71 12.62
N PRO A 383 -0.15 -8.37 13.72
CA PRO A 383 -0.97 -9.36 14.38
C PRO A 383 -2.09 -8.68 15.20
N THR A 384 -3.29 -9.28 15.20
CA THR A 384 -4.40 -8.92 16.08
C THR A 384 -5.27 -10.13 16.39
N ASP A 385 -5.63 -10.31 17.65
CA ASP A 385 -6.48 -11.40 18.17
C ASP A 385 -7.96 -11.01 18.24
N GLU A 386 -8.30 -9.75 17.95
CA GLU A 386 -9.69 -9.26 17.96
C GLU A 386 -10.54 -9.71 16.75
N ILE A 387 -9.95 -10.42 15.78
CA ILE A 387 -10.57 -10.79 14.51
C ILE A 387 -10.54 -12.29 14.26
N ASP A 388 -11.45 -12.75 13.42
CA ASP A 388 -11.55 -14.17 13.07
C ASP A 388 -10.31 -14.65 12.32
N GLY A 389 -9.78 -15.78 12.75
CA GLY A 389 -8.77 -16.55 12.02
C GLY A 389 -9.36 -17.41 10.89
N PRO A 390 -8.55 -18.32 10.32
CA PRO A 390 -8.93 -19.05 9.12
C PRO A 390 -9.93 -20.16 9.44
N SER A 391 -10.78 -20.50 8.48
CA SER A 391 -11.65 -21.69 8.55
C SER A 391 -11.03 -22.82 7.74
N VAL A 392 -10.94 -24.00 8.35
CA VAL A 392 -10.18 -25.13 7.82
C VAL A 392 -11.01 -26.39 7.73
N LEU A 393 -10.64 -27.23 6.76
CA LEU A 393 -11.15 -28.59 6.59
C LEU A 393 -10.06 -29.59 6.97
N LEU A 394 -10.38 -30.49 7.91
CA LEU A 394 -9.48 -31.53 8.41
C LEU A 394 -9.62 -32.85 7.63
N GLU A 395 -8.68 -33.76 7.83
CA GLU A 395 -8.66 -35.07 7.16
C GLU A 395 -9.87 -35.96 7.51
N ASP A 396 -10.48 -35.76 8.67
CA ASP A 396 -11.67 -36.51 9.11
C ASP A 396 -12.99 -35.90 8.61
N GLY A 397 -12.92 -34.79 7.86
CA GLY A 397 -14.09 -34.05 7.40
C GLY A 397 -14.57 -32.98 8.37
N THR A 398 -13.96 -32.82 9.54
CA THR A 398 -14.27 -31.71 10.44
C THR A 398 -13.99 -30.38 9.76
N PHE A 399 -14.96 -29.47 9.82
CA PHE A 399 -14.82 -28.08 9.40
C PHE A 399 -14.96 -27.18 10.62
N ARG A 400 -13.94 -26.36 10.89
CA ARG A 400 -13.91 -25.47 12.06
C ARG A 400 -13.12 -24.19 11.79
N ARG A 401 -13.41 -23.13 12.55
CA ARG A 401 -12.58 -21.93 12.57
C ARG A 401 -11.46 -22.09 13.58
N ILE A 402 -10.29 -21.56 13.26
CA ILE A 402 -9.10 -21.57 14.12
C ILE A 402 -8.84 -20.15 14.56
N GLN A 403 -8.77 -19.91 15.88
CA GLN A 403 -8.65 -18.55 16.41
C GLN A 403 -7.28 -18.24 16.97
N THR A 404 -6.54 -19.26 17.43
CA THR A 404 -5.23 -19.07 18.07
C THR A 404 -4.12 -19.83 17.36
N GLU A 405 -2.89 -19.36 17.57
CA GLU A 405 -1.69 -19.99 17.04
C GLU A 405 -1.44 -21.37 17.66
N GLU A 406 -1.74 -21.53 18.95
CA GLU A 406 -1.63 -22.81 19.65
C GLU A 406 -2.60 -23.85 19.08
N GLU A 407 -3.83 -23.43 18.76
CA GLU A 407 -4.81 -24.30 18.11
C GLU A 407 -4.31 -24.73 16.74
N TRP A 408 -3.79 -23.80 15.93
CA TRP A 408 -3.20 -24.12 14.63
C TRP A 408 -2.11 -25.19 14.73
N LEU A 409 -1.14 -25.01 15.63
CA LEU A 409 -0.01 -25.93 15.80
C LEU A 409 -0.46 -27.35 16.19
N GLN A 410 -1.59 -27.51 16.88
CA GLN A 410 -2.12 -28.82 17.27
C GLN A 410 -2.78 -29.58 16.12
N ILE A 411 -3.33 -28.86 15.13
CA ILE A 411 -4.12 -29.44 14.05
C ILE A 411 -3.46 -29.34 12.68
N GLU A 412 -2.37 -28.56 12.53
CA GLU A 412 -1.69 -28.29 11.27
C GLU A 412 -1.46 -29.55 10.43
N SER A 413 -0.95 -30.62 11.05
CA SER A 413 -0.67 -31.89 10.36
C SER A 413 -1.92 -32.59 9.80
N LYS A 414 -3.11 -32.23 10.31
CA LYS A 414 -4.42 -32.77 9.94
C LYS A 414 -5.19 -31.85 8.98
N VAL A 415 -4.70 -30.64 8.70
CA VAL A 415 -5.40 -29.72 7.81
C VAL A 415 -5.23 -30.16 6.35
N ARG A 416 -6.35 -30.32 5.64
CA ARG A 416 -6.40 -30.63 4.20
C ARG A 416 -6.53 -29.39 3.35
N ALA A 417 -7.40 -28.47 3.75
CA ALA A 417 -7.66 -27.24 3.01
C ALA A 417 -7.94 -26.09 3.96
N ILE A 418 -7.49 -24.90 3.56
CA ILE A 418 -7.96 -23.64 4.12
C ILE A 418 -9.10 -23.19 3.22
N TRP A 419 -10.30 -23.11 3.77
CA TRP A 419 -11.52 -22.76 3.05
C TRP A 419 -11.72 -21.25 2.98
N ASP A 420 -11.40 -20.57 4.08
CA ASP A 420 -11.49 -19.12 4.25
C ASP A 420 -10.27 -18.64 5.03
N ASN A 421 -9.63 -17.57 4.55
CA ASN A 421 -8.39 -17.06 5.14
C ASN A 421 -8.58 -16.33 6.48
N GLY A 422 -9.82 -16.10 6.91
CA GLY A 422 -10.17 -15.27 8.05
C GLY A 422 -10.39 -13.81 7.67
N GLU A 423 -10.33 -12.94 8.66
CA GLU A 423 -10.55 -11.50 8.49
C GLU A 423 -9.25 -10.73 8.25
N LEU A 424 -9.36 -9.64 7.50
CA LEU A 424 -8.31 -8.63 7.36
C LEU A 424 -8.87 -7.28 7.82
N MET A 425 -8.29 -6.75 8.89
CA MET A 425 -8.75 -5.51 9.50
C MET A 425 -8.05 -4.30 8.86
N LEU A 426 -8.83 -3.42 8.24
CA LEU A 426 -8.37 -2.21 7.56
C LEU A 426 -9.07 -0.97 8.11
N GLY A 427 -8.30 0.07 8.42
CA GLY A 427 -8.81 1.30 9.00
C GLY A 427 -9.56 2.18 7.99
N PHE A 428 -10.56 2.94 8.46
CA PHE A 428 -11.22 3.97 7.66
C PHE A 428 -10.23 4.98 7.06
N GLY A 429 -9.21 5.37 7.84
CA GLY A 429 -8.17 6.31 7.40
C GLY A 429 -7.48 5.88 6.10
N GLU A 430 -7.33 4.57 5.87
CA GLU A 430 -6.71 4.02 4.66
C GLU A 430 -7.55 4.31 3.40
N PHE A 431 -8.88 4.25 3.51
CA PHE A 431 -9.78 4.61 2.41
C PHE A 431 -9.78 6.11 2.15
N LEU A 432 -9.79 6.90 3.22
CA LEU A 432 -9.76 8.36 3.16
C LEU A 432 -8.46 8.86 2.49
N GLU A 433 -7.31 8.37 2.92
CA GLU A 433 -6.00 8.76 2.38
C GLU A 433 -5.85 8.39 0.90
N ASN A 434 -6.29 7.19 0.52
CA ASN A 434 -6.21 6.70 -0.85
C ASN A 434 -7.34 7.23 -1.76
N ASN A 435 -8.22 8.10 -1.23
CA ASN A 435 -9.40 8.63 -1.92
C ASN A 435 -10.23 7.53 -2.60
N LYS A 436 -10.50 6.45 -1.85
CA LYS A 436 -11.32 5.32 -2.29
C LYS A 436 -12.70 5.40 -1.66
N LYS A 437 -13.72 5.03 -2.45
CA LYS A 437 -15.08 4.84 -1.91
C LYS A 437 -15.05 3.71 -0.88
N LEU A 438 -15.76 3.93 0.22
CA LEU A 438 -16.03 2.85 1.17
C LEU A 438 -16.85 1.76 0.46
N VAL A 439 -16.55 0.52 0.82
CA VAL A 439 -17.33 -0.66 0.45
C VAL A 439 -18.21 -1.08 1.62
N PRO A 440 -19.29 -1.85 1.39
CA PRO A 440 -20.14 -2.33 2.47
C PRO A 440 -19.34 -3.02 3.58
N ALA A 441 -19.72 -2.76 4.84
CA ALA A 441 -19.10 -3.34 6.01
C ALA A 441 -19.73 -4.70 6.34
N SER A 442 -18.91 -5.66 6.76
CA SER A 442 -19.35 -6.92 7.35
C SER A 442 -20.14 -6.67 8.64
N TYR A 443 -21.20 -7.44 8.89
CA TYR A 443 -21.95 -7.39 10.15
C TYR A 443 -21.18 -8.10 11.28
N THR A 444 -20.40 -7.33 12.04
CA THR A 444 -19.51 -7.84 13.10
C THR A 444 -20.08 -7.64 14.50
N THR A 445 -19.41 -8.23 15.50
CA THR A 445 -19.77 -8.03 16.91
C THR A 445 -19.58 -6.57 17.35
N ASP A 446 -18.67 -5.81 16.73
CA ASP A 446 -18.52 -4.37 16.97
C ASP A 446 -19.78 -3.59 16.55
N TRP A 447 -20.36 -3.94 15.39
CA TRP A 447 -21.57 -3.31 14.89
C TRP A 447 -22.75 -3.69 15.77
N TRP A 448 -22.97 -4.98 16.03
CA TRP A 448 -24.04 -5.45 16.91
C TRP A 448 -23.95 -4.84 18.32
N ALA A 449 -22.75 -4.79 18.92
CA ALA A 449 -22.51 -4.16 20.21
C ALA A 449 -22.86 -2.66 20.19
N SER A 450 -22.55 -1.96 19.10
CA SER A 450 -22.88 -0.55 18.95
C SER A 450 -24.40 -0.33 18.86
N GLU A 451 -25.11 -1.16 18.10
CA GLU A 451 -26.58 -1.09 18.00
C GLU A 451 -27.26 -1.39 19.33
N LEU A 452 -26.83 -2.46 20.02
CA LEU A 452 -27.39 -2.82 21.32
C LEU A 452 -27.09 -1.73 22.36
N LEU A 453 -25.85 -1.22 22.40
CA LEU A 453 -25.47 -0.14 23.31
C LEU A 453 -26.27 1.13 23.07
N ASP A 454 -26.54 1.46 21.80
CA ASP A 454 -27.38 2.59 21.42
C ASP A 454 -28.83 2.38 21.88
N SER A 455 -29.32 1.13 21.90
CA SER A 455 -30.70 0.80 22.27
C SER A 455 -30.98 0.77 23.77
N ILE A 456 -29.98 0.59 24.65
CA ILE A 456 -30.18 0.58 26.12
C ILE A 456 -30.40 2.00 26.64
N LYS A 457 -31.65 2.39 26.96
CA LYS A 457 -31.99 3.78 27.35
C LYS A 457 -32.16 3.99 28.85
N ASN A 458 -32.76 3.02 29.53
CA ASN A 458 -33.21 3.15 30.91
C ASN A 458 -32.78 1.94 31.77
N GLN A 459 -33.15 1.95 33.05
CA GLN A 459 -32.79 0.89 33.99
C GLN A 459 -33.43 -0.46 33.66
N GLU A 460 -34.66 -0.47 33.14
CA GLU A 460 -35.36 -1.70 32.74
C GLU A 460 -34.65 -2.40 31.58
N ASP A 461 -34.17 -1.63 30.59
CA ASP A 461 -33.37 -2.16 29.48
C ASP A 461 -32.04 -2.74 29.97
N LEU A 462 -31.40 -2.07 30.92
CA LEU A 462 -30.16 -2.53 31.54
C LEU A 462 -30.38 -3.84 32.32
N GLU A 463 -31.45 -3.91 33.11
CA GLU A 463 -31.84 -5.12 33.85
C GLU A 463 -32.16 -6.28 32.89
N PHE A 464 -32.84 -6.00 31.78
CA PHE A 464 -33.09 -7.00 30.73
C PHE A 464 -31.78 -7.56 30.18
N VAL A 465 -30.84 -6.70 29.76
CA VAL A 465 -29.56 -7.15 29.18
C VAL A 465 -28.73 -7.92 30.22
N THR A 466 -28.65 -7.39 31.45
CA THR A 466 -27.90 -8.01 32.55
C THR A 466 -28.45 -9.40 32.87
N LYS A 467 -29.78 -9.56 32.89
CA LYS A 467 -30.44 -10.83 33.16
C LYS A 467 -30.19 -11.87 32.07
N HIS A 468 -30.14 -11.48 30.80
CA HIS A 468 -30.03 -12.45 29.70
C HIS A 468 -28.59 -12.80 29.32
N LEU A 469 -27.62 -11.89 29.53
CA LEU A 469 -26.23 -12.12 29.15
C LEU A 469 -25.41 -12.87 30.21
N GLU A 470 -25.90 -12.97 31.46
CA GLU A 470 -25.35 -13.78 32.57
C GLU A 470 -23.80 -13.83 32.65
N SER A 471 -23.14 -12.66 32.69
CA SER A 471 -21.67 -12.57 32.72
C SER A 471 -21.13 -11.85 33.96
N GLU A 472 -20.02 -12.34 34.51
CA GLU A 472 -19.34 -11.75 35.67
C GLU A 472 -18.61 -10.43 35.34
N ASP A 473 -18.27 -10.20 34.07
CA ASP A 473 -17.50 -9.03 33.60
C ASP A 473 -18.38 -7.82 33.23
N LEU A 474 -19.65 -7.82 33.67
CA LEU A 474 -20.59 -6.75 33.34
C LEU A 474 -20.13 -5.39 33.92
N PRO A 475 -20.05 -4.32 33.11
CA PRO A 475 -19.68 -3.01 33.63
C PRO A 475 -20.68 -2.50 34.67
N ASN A 476 -20.20 -2.23 35.88
CA ASN A 476 -21.02 -1.71 36.97
C ASN A 476 -21.17 -0.18 36.86
N THR A 477 -22.07 0.26 35.98
CA THR A 477 -22.33 1.68 35.73
C THR A 477 -23.82 1.95 35.57
N GLU A 478 -24.20 3.23 35.50
CA GLU A 478 -25.55 3.63 35.07
C GLU A 478 -25.86 3.17 33.63
N PRO A 479 -27.15 3.13 33.25
CA PRO A 479 -27.56 2.75 31.89
C PRO A 479 -26.86 3.61 30.81
N PRO A 480 -26.37 3.01 29.71
CA PRO A 480 -25.73 3.70 28.59
C PRO A 480 -26.47 4.95 28.09
N GLY A 481 -27.80 4.89 27.98
CA GLY A 481 -28.62 6.05 27.59
C GLY A 481 -28.61 7.21 28.60
N VAL A 482 -28.35 6.95 29.89
CA VAL A 482 -28.13 8.00 30.91
C VAL A 482 -26.73 8.58 30.76
N LEU A 483 -25.71 7.74 30.62
CA LEU A 483 -24.32 8.15 30.40
C LEU A 483 -24.19 9.07 29.18
N ARG A 484 -24.83 8.71 28.06
CA ARG A 484 -24.87 9.51 26.82
C ARG A 484 -25.53 10.88 27.00
N ARG A 485 -26.60 10.96 27.79
CA ARG A 485 -27.25 12.26 28.09
C ARG A 485 -26.32 13.16 28.89
N ARG A 486 -25.51 12.59 29.79
CA ARG A 486 -24.52 13.32 30.60
C ARG A 486 -23.28 13.76 29.82
N LEU A 487 -23.01 13.20 28.63
CA LEU A 487 -21.94 13.70 27.74
C LEU A 487 -22.12 15.17 27.32
N ARG A 488 -23.33 15.73 27.47
CA ARG A 488 -23.59 17.16 27.24
C ARG A 488 -23.02 18.04 28.34
N SER A 489 -22.84 17.50 29.55
CA SER A 489 -22.14 18.19 30.63
C SER A 489 -20.63 18.06 30.40
N LYS A 490 -19.86 19.09 30.74
CA LYS A 490 -18.39 19.00 30.80
C LYS A 490 -17.94 18.22 32.03
N GLU A 491 -18.71 18.27 33.11
CA GLU A 491 -18.45 17.53 34.35
C GLU A 491 -18.66 16.04 34.12
N HIS A 492 -17.69 15.21 34.55
CA HIS A 492 -17.70 13.74 34.40
C HIS A 492 -17.73 13.21 32.95
N ARG A 493 -17.50 14.07 31.94
CA ARG A 493 -17.57 13.64 30.54
C ARG A 493 -16.59 12.51 30.20
N LEU A 494 -15.35 12.60 30.71
CA LEU A 494 -14.31 11.58 30.53
C LEU A 494 -14.73 10.23 31.12
N GLU A 495 -15.22 10.23 32.37
CA GLU A 495 -15.67 9.03 33.07
C GLU A 495 -16.86 8.36 32.34
N ASN A 496 -17.81 9.16 31.84
CA ASN A 496 -18.93 8.66 31.05
C ASN A 496 -18.48 8.05 29.72
N GLU A 497 -17.51 8.64 29.03
CA GLU A 497 -16.94 8.07 27.79
C GLU A 497 -16.18 6.77 28.06
N TRP A 498 -15.43 6.67 29.16
CA TRP A 498 -14.80 5.42 29.58
C TRP A 498 -15.81 4.33 29.90
N ALA A 499 -16.87 4.65 30.66
CA ALA A 499 -17.94 3.72 30.96
C ALA A 499 -18.62 3.19 29.67
N LEU A 500 -18.94 4.07 28.71
CA LEU A 500 -19.51 3.67 27.42
C LEU A 500 -18.55 2.79 26.60
N ARG A 501 -17.25 3.08 26.63
CA ARG A 501 -16.22 2.26 25.99
C ARG A 501 -16.13 0.87 26.63
N ASP A 502 -16.19 0.80 27.95
CA ASP A 502 -16.11 -0.46 28.68
C ASP A 502 -17.35 -1.33 28.41
N TRP A 503 -18.54 -0.72 28.31
CA TRP A 503 -19.75 -1.37 27.79
C TRP A 503 -19.59 -1.91 26.37
N HIS A 504 -19.10 -1.10 25.44
CA HIS A 504 -18.88 -1.55 24.07
C HIS A 504 -17.91 -2.74 24.00
N ARG A 505 -16.79 -2.66 24.73
CA ARG A 505 -15.79 -3.73 24.84
C ARG A 505 -16.35 -5.01 25.45
N PHE A 506 -17.21 -4.89 26.45
CA PHE A 506 -17.93 -6.02 27.05
C PHE A 506 -18.83 -6.67 26.00
N LEU A 507 -19.79 -5.92 25.43
CA LEU A 507 -20.78 -6.44 24.48
C LEU A 507 -20.14 -7.09 23.25
N ARG A 508 -19.02 -6.53 22.75
CA ARG A 508 -18.27 -7.09 21.61
C ARG A 508 -17.74 -8.51 21.85
N LYS A 509 -17.46 -8.87 23.11
CA LYS A 509 -16.91 -10.19 23.49
C LYS A 509 -17.98 -11.22 23.84
N VAL A 510 -19.23 -10.78 24.03
CA VAL A 510 -20.31 -11.68 24.41
C VAL A 510 -20.66 -12.60 23.25
N SER A 511 -20.96 -13.86 23.57
CA SER A 511 -21.41 -14.87 22.61
C SER A 511 -22.77 -15.40 23.06
N PRO A 512 -23.86 -14.65 22.84
CA PRO A 512 -25.17 -15.01 23.37
C PRO A 512 -25.70 -16.29 22.73
N SER A 513 -26.47 -17.07 23.49
CA SER A 513 -27.23 -18.20 22.93
C SER A 513 -28.24 -17.70 21.90
N TRP A 514 -28.76 -18.61 21.08
CA TRP A 514 -29.79 -18.27 20.09
C TRP A 514 -31.01 -17.60 20.73
N GLU A 515 -31.49 -18.14 21.85
CA GLU A 515 -32.67 -17.62 22.56
C GLU A 515 -32.43 -16.19 23.05
N VAL A 516 -31.24 -15.92 23.56
CA VAL A 516 -30.84 -14.59 24.02
C VAL A 516 -30.69 -13.62 22.84
N ALA A 517 -30.10 -14.06 21.72
CA ALA A 517 -29.96 -13.24 20.52
C ALA A 517 -31.33 -12.83 19.96
N ILE A 518 -32.30 -13.75 19.93
CA ILE A 518 -33.68 -13.48 19.50
C ILE A 518 -34.40 -12.56 20.49
N ALA A 519 -34.26 -12.79 21.80
CA ALA A 519 -34.87 -11.91 22.80
C ALA A 519 -34.34 -10.46 22.70
N CYS A 520 -33.05 -10.30 22.40
CA CYS A 520 -32.46 -8.99 22.11
C CYS A 520 -33.00 -8.39 20.82
N ALA A 521 -33.12 -9.17 19.73
CA ALA A 521 -33.69 -8.72 18.47
C ALA A 521 -35.16 -8.27 18.61
N ASP A 522 -35.98 -9.05 19.33
CA ASP A 522 -37.37 -8.72 19.65
C ASP A 522 -37.49 -7.40 20.44
N ARG A 523 -36.69 -7.25 21.49
CA ARG A 523 -36.81 -6.08 22.38
C ARG A 523 -36.22 -4.81 21.76
N PHE A 524 -35.10 -4.91 21.06
CA PHE A 524 -34.30 -3.75 20.64
C PHE A 524 -34.26 -3.52 19.13
N GLY A 525 -34.81 -4.42 18.30
CA GLY A 525 -34.76 -4.32 16.84
C GLY A 525 -33.36 -4.44 16.25
N VAL A 526 -32.41 -4.99 17.01
CA VAL A 526 -31.05 -5.30 16.54
C VAL A 526 -31.09 -6.49 15.58
N ALA A 527 -30.12 -6.58 14.67
CA ALA A 527 -30.02 -7.76 13.81
C ALA A 527 -29.60 -9.00 14.62
N ILE A 528 -29.76 -10.18 14.00
CA ILE A 528 -29.31 -11.45 14.58
C ILE A 528 -27.82 -11.36 14.91
N HIS A 529 -27.43 -11.76 16.12
CA HIS A 529 -26.04 -11.69 16.58
C HIS A 529 -25.10 -12.43 15.60
N PRO A 530 -23.90 -11.90 15.30
CA PRO A 530 -22.95 -12.47 14.33
C PRO A 530 -22.67 -13.98 14.47
N ASN A 531 -22.61 -14.51 15.69
CA ASN A 531 -22.44 -15.95 15.93
C ASN A 531 -23.54 -16.85 15.33
N HIS A 532 -24.73 -16.29 15.07
CA HIS A 532 -25.85 -17.00 14.44
C HIS A 532 -26.19 -16.42 13.05
N ASN A 533 -25.48 -15.36 12.62
CA ASN A 533 -25.65 -14.71 11.33
C ASN A 533 -24.70 -15.32 10.30
N LEU A 534 -25.23 -16.13 9.40
CA LEU A 534 -24.45 -16.95 8.47
C LEU A 534 -24.14 -16.21 7.17
N CYS A 535 -23.15 -16.68 6.42
CA CYS A 535 -22.74 -16.13 5.12
C CYS A 535 -23.73 -16.46 3.98
N TRP A 536 -24.98 -16.02 4.11
CA TRP A 536 -26.05 -16.32 3.14
C TRP A 536 -25.81 -15.75 1.73
N SER A 537 -25.01 -14.69 1.61
CA SER A 537 -24.62 -14.07 0.34
C SER A 537 -23.73 -14.97 -0.53
N ASP A 538 -23.01 -15.91 0.08
CA ASP A 538 -22.20 -16.89 -0.67
C ASP A 538 -23.02 -18.08 -1.20
N ILE A 539 -24.29 -18.22 -0.81
CA ILE A 539 -25.15 -19.30 -1.29
C ILE A 539 -25.96 -18.80 -2.49
N PRO A 540 -25.80 -19.40 -3.69
CA PRO A 540 -26.65 -19.08 -4.83
C PRO A 540 -28.11 -19.44 -4.55
N ILE A 541 -29.05 -18.57 -4.94
CA ILE A 541 -30.49 -18.80 -4.73
C ILE A 541 -30.98 -20.13 -5.33
N ALA A 542 -30.37 -20.56 -6.43
CA ALA A 542 -30.72 -21.79 -7.13
C ALA A 542 -30.39 -23.05 -6.31
N LEU A 543 -29.53 -22.95 -5.29
CA LEU A 543 -29.14 -24.08 -4.45
C LEU A 543 -30.11 -24.30 -3.28
N LEU A 544 -30.90 -23.27 -2.90
CA LEU A 544 -31.79 -23.34 -1.74
C LEU A 544 -32.81 -24.48 -1.77
N PRO A 545 -33.49 -24.79 -2.88
CA PRO A 545 -34.44 -25.92 -2.90
C PRO A 545 -33.76 -27.25 -2.53
N HIS A 546 -32.53 -27.47 -3.02
CA HIS A 546 -31.76 -28.67 -2.74
C HIS A 546 -31.26 -28.72 -1.30
N ILE A 547 -30.91 -27.57 -0.73
CA ILE A 547 -30.57 -27.43 0.68
C ILE A 547 -31.80 -27.73 1.56
N HIS A 548 -32.99 -27.23 1.18
CA HIS A 548 -34.25 -27.48 1.88
C HIS A 548 -34.60 -28.96 1.89
N ASP A 549 -34.53 -29.62 0.73
CA ASP A 549 -34.81 -31.06 0.61
C ASP A 549 -33.86 -31.89 1.48
N SER A 550 -32.58 -31.51 1.52
CA SER A 550 -31.57 -32.21 2.32
C SER A 550 -31.75 -31.99 3.83
N ILE A 551 -32.08 -30.76 4.25
CA ILE A 551 -32.25 -30.39 5.66
C ILE A 551 -33.61 -30.85 6.21
N GLY A 552 -34.63 -31.03 5.36
CA GLY A 552 -35.93 -31.53 5.78
C GLY A 552 -35.88 -32.88 6.52
N GLY A 553 -34.88 -33.71 6.23
CA GLY A 553 -34.63 -34.99 6.92
C GLY A 553 -33.78 -34.90 8.19
N ALA A 554 -33.32 -33.71 8.59
CA ALA A 554 -32.43 -33.55 9.73
C ALA A 554 -33.13 -33.75 11.07
N GLN A 555 -32.39 -34.23 12.06
CA GLN A 555 -32.87 -34.59 13.40
C GLN A 555 -32.22 -33.69 14.45
N VAL A 556 -33.05 -33.09 15.31
CA VAL A 556 -32.58 -32.27 16.43
C VAL A 556 -32.30 -33.19 17.63
N GLU A 557 -31.03 -33.34 17.98
CA GLU A 557 -30.54 -34.18 19.07
C GLU A 557 -29.99 -33.29 20.20
N GLY A 558 -30.83 -33.02 21.20
CA GLY A 558 -30.44 -32.18 22.34
C GLY A 558 -30.11 -30.75 21.90
N ASN A 559 -28.81 -30.39 21.95
CA ASN A 559 -28.32 -29.09 21.53
C ASN A 559 -27.61 -29.13 20.16
N SER A 560 -27.77 -30.20 19.39
CA SER A 560 -27.12 -30.39 18.08
C SER A 560 -28.14 -30.74 16.99
N LEU A 561 -27.75 -30.51 15.73
CA LEU A 561 -28.50 -30.93 14.55
C LEU A 561 -27.70 -32.01 13.81
N ARG A 562 -28.30 -33.19 13.64
CA ARG A 562 -27.76 -34.29 12.83
C ARG A 562 -28.43 -34.29 11.46
N ILE A 563 -27.64 -34.33 10.40
CA ILE A 563 -28.11 -34.48 9.03
C ILE A 563 -27.69 -35.89 8.54
N PRO A 564 -28.64 -36.83 8.46
CA PRO A 564 -28.35 -38.21 8.06
C PRO A 564 -27.78 -38.31 6.64
N ASP A 565 -26.83 -39.22 6.42
CA ASP A 565 -26.21 -39.52 5.12
C ASP A 565 -25.54 -38.32 4.39
N ALA A 566 -25.41 -37.16 5.06
CA ALA A 566 -24.90 -35.92 4.46
C ALA A 566 -23.41 -35.97 4.08
N ALA A 567 -22.65 -36.88 4.67
CA ALA A 567 -21.24 -37.14 4.38
C ALA A 567 -21.03 -38.50 3.68
N LYS A 568 -22.09 -39.21 3.29
CA LYS A 568 -22.00 -40.57 2.75
C LYS A 568 -21.12 -40.65 1.51
N GLY A 569 -20.01 -41.38 1.56
CA GLY A 569 -19.09 -41.47 0.42
C GLY A 569 -18.22 -40.23 0.17
N TRP A 570 -18.26 -39.24 1.08
CA TRP A 570 -17.30 -38.14 1.07
C TRP A 570 -15.88 -38.69 1.29
N THR A 571 -14.92 -38.13 0.57
CA THR A 571 -13.51 -38.44 0.79
C THR A 571 -12.72 -37.14 0.93
N PRO A 572 -11.67 -37.12 1.77
CA PRO A 572 -10.84 -35.94 1.94
C PRO A 572 -10.21 -35.50 0.61
N PRO A 573 -10.14 -34.18 0.32
CA PRO A 573 -9.42 -33.68 -0.84
C PRO A 573 -7.99 -34.21 -0.88
N SER A 574 -7.52 -34.55 -2.08
CA SER A 574 -6.18 -35.14 -2.28
C SER A 574 -5.01 -34.19 -1.99
N VAL A 575 -5.30 -32.93 -1.70
CA VAL A 575 -4.32 -31.88 -1.44
C VAL A 575 -3.97 -31.89 0.04
N LYS A 576 -2.68 -31.99 0.35
CA LYS A 576 -2.14 -31.62 1.65
C LYS A 576 -1.50 -30.24 1.49
N ILE A 577 -1.59 -29.37 2.51
CA ILE A 577 -1.10 -27.99 2.48
C ILE A 577 0.39 -27.86 2.05
N ASP A 578 1.16 -28.95 2.14
CA ASP A 578 2.59 -29.02 1.81
C ASP A 578 2.99 -28.78 0.34
N SER A 579 2.07 -28.53 -0.60
CA SER A 579 2.45 -28.33 -2.01
C SER A 579 1.97 -27.01 -2.58
N VAL A 580 2.92 -26.09 -2.81
CA VAL A 580 2.80 -24.98 -3.77
C VAL A 580 2.24 -25.55 -5.07
N ALA A 581 0.98 -25.23 -5.38
CA ALA A 581 0.31 -25.78 -6.55
C ALA A 581 0.92 -25.20 -7.84
N ASN A 582 1.73 -26.01 -8.53
CA ASN A 582 2.02 -25.77 -9.95
C ASN A 582 0.72 -25.89 -10.75
N THR A 583 0.54 -25.00 -11.73
CA THR A 583 -0.62 -24.91 -12.64
C THR A 583 -0.92 -26.20 -13.42
N ASP A 584 0.04 -27.12 -13.56
CA ASP A 584 -0.17 -28.45 -14.17
C ASP A 584 -1.03 -29.40 -13.30
N GLY A 585 -1.16 -29.13 -12.00
CA GLY A 585 -1.92 -29.96 -11.08
C GLY A 585 -3.44 -29.84 -11.24
N SER A 586 -3.95 -28.67 -11.62
CA SER A 586 -5.40 -28.41 -11.74
C SER A 586 -6.03 -29.11 -12.95
N ILE A 587 -5.33 -29.11 -14.09
CA ILE A 587 -5.78 -29.80 -15.32
C ILE A 587 -5.73 -31.33 -15.13
N ARG A 588 -4.72 -31.83 -14.38
CA ARG A 588 -4.62 -33.25 -14.04
C ARG A 588 -5.70 -33.67 -13.02
N ARG A 589 -6.07 -32.79 -12.08
CA ARG A 589 -7.20 -32.93 -11.14
C ARG A 589 -8.54 -33.06 -11.84
N GLU A 590 -8.84 -32.15 -12.76
CA GLU A 590 -10.14 -32.16 -13.46
C GLU A 590 -10.31 -33.44 -14.29
N ARG A 591 -9.22 -33.94 -14.90
CA ARG A 591 -9.22 -35.21 -15.63
C ARG A 591 -9.31 -36.44 -14.71
N GLN A 592 -8.70 -36.42 -13.53
CA GLN A 592 -8.83 -37.53 -12.56
C GLN A 592 -10.21 -37.56 -11.90
N LEU A 593 -10.81 -36.40 -11.58
CA LEU A 593 -12.19 -36.30 -11.08
C LEU A 593 -13.20 -36.77 -12.12
N LYS A 594 -13.12 -36.27 -13.35
CA LYS A 594 -14.00 -36.71 -14.46
C LYS A 594 -13.92 -38.21 -14.73
N ARG A 595 -12.76 -38.82 -14.47
CA ARG A 595 -12.54 -40.26 -14.63
C ARG A 595 -13.10 -41.07 -13.46
N ARG A 596 -13.03 -40.56 -12.21
CA ARG A 596 -13.59 -41.21 -11.01
C ARG A 596 -15.09 -41.07 -10.88
N VAL A 597 -15.68 -39.93 -11.26
CA VAL A 597 -17.15 -39.77 -11.35
C VAL A 597 -17.73 -40.82 -12.30
N LYS A 598 -17.05 -41.06 -13.43
CA LYS A 598 -17.41 -42.10 -14.39
C LYS A 598 -17.28 -43.54 -13.87
N GLU A 599 -16.36 -43.78 -12.92
CA GLU A 599 -16.16 -45.08 -12.27
C GLU A 599 -17.17 -45.29 -11.12
N MET A 600 -17.59 -44.23 -10.43
CA MET A 600 -18.62 -44.25 -9.39
C MET A 600 -20.04 -44.41 -9.96
N ASP A 601 -20.33 -43.84 -11.13
CA ASP A 601 -21.61 -44.00 -11.85
C ASP A 601 -21.95 -45.46 -12.21
N ALA A 602 -20.96 -46.37 -12.18
CA ALA A 602 -21.14 -47.78 -12.53
C ALA A 602 -21.52 -48.69 -11.33
N ALA A 603 -21.42 -48.22 -10.08
CA ALA A 603 -21.38 -49.12 -8.92
C ALA A 603 -22.53 -49.02 -7.90
N ASP A 604 -23.32 -47.95 -7.81
CA ASP A 604 -24.39 -47.89 -6.79
C ASP A 604 -25.53 -46.90 -7.12
N SER A 605 -26.77 -47.28 -6.78
CA SER A 605 -28.02 -46.63 -7.19
C SER A 605 -28.72 -45.81 -6.08
N SER A 606 -28.03 -45.48 -4.98
CA SER A 606 -28.56 -44.63 -3.90
C SER A 606 -28.26 -43.12 -4.15
N LYS A 607 -29.05 -42.51 -5.05
CA LYS A 607 -28.73 -41.24 -5.75
C LYS A 607 -29.21 -39.90 -5.14
N GLY A 608 -29.62 -39.81 -3.87
CA GLY A 608 -30.30 -38.59 -3.37
C GLY A 608 -29.41 -37.37 -3.04
N VAL A 609 -28.27 -37.57 -2.38
CA VAL A 609 -27.57 -36.49 -1.65
C VAL A 609 -26.33 -35.94 -2.39
N TRP A 610 -25.88 -36.65 -3.43
CA TRP A 610 -24.65 -36.35 -4.19
C TRP A 610 -24.86 -35.99 -5.66
N MET A 611 -26.10 -36.00 -6.15
CA MET A 611 -26.37 -35.50 -7.50
C MET A 611 -26.30 -33.99 -7.49
N ILE A 612 -25.22 -33.45 -8.06
CA ILE A 612 -25.09 -32.01 -8.31
C ILE A 612 -26.19 -31.64 -9.32
N PRO A 613 -27.17 -30.80 -8.93
CA PRO A 613 -28.23 -30.38 -9.84
C PRO A 613 -27.63 -29.58 -10.99
N ASP A 614 -28.29 -29.59 -12.15
CA ASP A 614 -27.90 -28.66 -13.22
C ASP A 614 -28.17 -27.23 -12.78
N HIS A 615 -27.21 -26.33 -12.99
CA HIS A 615 -27.42 -24.92 -12.71
C HIS A 615 -28.45 -24.35 -13.71
N PRO A 616 -29.49 -23.62 -13.27
CA PRO A 616 -30.63 -23.28 -14.13
C PRO A 616 -30.28 -22.38 -15.31
N THR A 617 -29.16 -21.66 -15.25
CA THR A 617 -28.76 -20.67 -16.26
C THR A 617 -27.32 -20.80 -16.76
N GLY A 618 -26.51 -21.74 -16.24
CA GLY A 618 -25.06 -21.72 -16.44
C GLY A 618 -24.30 -22.86 -15.73
N GLU A 619 -23.21 -22.53 -15.05
CA GLU A 619 -22.41 -23.45 -14.24
C GLU A 619 -22.37 -22.97 -12.79
N TRP A 620 -22.22 -23.89 -11.83
CA TRP A 620 -22.00 -23.54 -10.43
C TRP A 620 -20.66 -22.83 -10.26
N ASP A 621 -20.62 -21.82 -9.39
CA ASP A 621 -19.35 -21.17 -9.05
C ASP A 621 -18.42 -22.19 -8.35
N GLY A 622 -17.16 -22.19 -8.77
CA GLY A 622 -16.14 -23.12 -8.27
C GLY A 622 -15.82 -22.92 -6.79
N HIS A 623 -16.18 -21.78 -6.18
CA HIS A 623 -15.90 -21.53 -4.77
C HIS A 623 -16.63 -22.51 -3.82
N LEU A 624 -17.77 -23.08 -4.23
CA LEU A 624 -18.49 -24.08 -3.41
C LEU A 624 -17.88 -25.48 -3.50
N SER A 625 -17.09 -25.77 -4.54
CA SER A 625 -16.49 -27.09 -4.76
C SER A 625 -17.50 -28.25 -4.59
N LEU A 626 -18.73 -28.08 -5.13
CA LEU A 626 -19.85 -29.02 -4.97
C LEU A 626 -19.50 -30.44 -5.38
N SER A 627 -18.62 -30.61 -6.37
CA SER A 627 -18.15 -31.91 -6.84
C SER A 627 -17.23 -32.65 -5.87
N GLU A 628 -16.57 -31.93 -4.96
CA GLU A 628 -15.69 -32.51 -3.95
C GLU A 628 -16.43 -32.79 -2.63
N HIS A 629 -17.40 -31.95 -2.29
CA HIS A 629 -18.04 -31.97 -0.96
C HIS A 629 -19.51 -32.37 -0.96
N GLY A 630 -20.18 -32.39 -2.10
CA GLY A 630 -21.63 -32.55 -2.17
C GLY A 630 -22.37 -31.29 -1.70
N ILE A 631 -23.70 -31.28 -1.86
CA ILE A 631 -24.52 -30.08 -1.65
C ILE A 631 -24.50 -29.64 -0.19
N VAL A 632 -24.78 -30.58 0.72
CA VAL A 632 -24.95 -30.26 2.15
C VAL A 632 -23.65 -29.74 2.73
N LYS A 633 -22.55 -30.50 2.63
CA LYS A 633 -21.27 -30.11 3.21
C LYS A 633 -20.74 -28.81 2.61
N ALA A 634 -20.78 -28.65 1.28
CA ALA A 634 -20.35 -27.41 0.64
C ALA A 634 -21.15 -26.20 1.13
N SER A 635 -22.47 -26.33 1.24
CA SER A 635 -23.35 -25.26 1.72
C SER A 635 -23.05 -24.91 3.18
N LEU A 636 -22.84 -25.90 4.05
CA LEU A 636 -22.47 -25.65 5.45
C LEU A 636 -21.12 -24.94 5.57
N MET A 637 -20.12 -25.32 4.77
CA MET A 637 -18.80 -24.65 4.75
C MET A 637 -18.90 -23.23 4.21
N ALA A 638 -19.67 -23.01 3.14
CA ALA A 638 -19.90 -21.67 2.57
C ALA A 638 -20.64 -20.75 3.55
N LEU A 639 -21.63 -21.28 4.30
CA LEU A 639 -22.31 -20.56 5.38
C LEU A 639 -21.41 -20.29 6.59
N GLY A 640 -20.22 -20.89 6.66
CA GLY A 640 -19.29 -20.77 7.78
C GLY A 640 -19.69 -21.55 9.03
N ILE A 641 -20.51 -22.60 8.88
CA ILE A 641 -21.02 -23.41 10.00
C ILE A 641 -20.03 -24.52 10.33
N GLU A 642 -19.50 -24.49 11.56
CA GLU A 642 -18.64 -25.56 12.08
C GLU A 642 -19.41 -26.87 12.24
N HIS A 643 -18.82 -27.97 11.77
CA HIS A 643 -19.46 -29.28 11.79
C HIS A 643 -18.45 -30.43 11.76
N VAL A 644 -18.87 -31.57 12.28
CA VAL A 644 -18.07 -32.81 12.34
C VAL A 644 -18.76 -33.94 11.59
N HIS A 645 -17.98 -34.90 11.11
CA HIS A 645 -18.52 -36.13 10.54
C HIS A 645 -18.68 -37.18 11.64
N ASN A 646 -19.80 -37.89 11.62
CA ASN A 646 -20.05 -39.05 12.48
C ASN A 646 -20.55 -40.21 11.61
N GLY A 647 -19.60 -41.00 11.09
CA GLY A 647 -19.89 -41.97 10.04
C GLY A 647 -20.27 -41.25 8.75
N ASP A 648 -21.42 -41.61 8.18
CA ASP A 648 -21.99 -40.98 6.98
C ASP A 648 -22.82 -39.71 7.29
N ASP A 649 -22.99 -39.37 8.57
CA ASP A 649 -23.77 -38.21 9.00
C ASP A 649 -22.90 -36.96 9.22
N ILE A 650 -23.52 -35.79 9.10
CA ILE A 650 -22.94 -34.51 9.56
C ILE A 650 -23.64 -34.06 10.83
N VAL A 651 -22.87 -33.68 11.85
CA VAL A 651 -23.37 -33.15 13.12
C VAL A 651 -22.93 -31.71 13.31
N ILE A 652 -23.88 -30.85 13.64
CA ILE A 652 -23.69 -29.41 13.86
C ILE A 652 -24.02 -29.09 15.31
N GLU A 653 -23.03 -28.64 16.08
CA GLU A 653 -23.22 -28.30 17.49
C GLU A 653 -23.66 -26.84 17.68
N ASN A 654 -23.12 -25.93 16.87
CA ASN A 654 -23.34 -24.48 16.98
C ASN A 654 -23.87 -23.90 15.66
N GLY A 655 -24.66 -22.83 15.73
CA GLY A 655 -25.18 -22.13 14.54
C GLY A 655 -26.34 -22.82 13.81
N TRP A 656 -26.69 -24.07 14.14
CA TRP A 656 -27.78 -24.80 13.50
C TRP A 656 -29.16 -24.15 13.68
N ARG A 657 -29.40 -23.45 14.80
CA ARG A 657 -30.66 -22.70 15.00
C ARG A 657 -30.79 -21.54 14.02
N GLY A 658 -29.69 -20.81 13.79
CA GLY A 658 -29.61 -19.77 12.77
C GLY A 658 -29.81 -20.32 11.36
N LEU A 659 -29.24 -21.51 11.07
CA LEU A 659 -29.48 -22.24 9.82
C LEU A 659 -30.96 -22.55 9.62
N LEU A 660 -31.60 -23.24 10.57
CA LEU A 660 -33.01 -23.63 10.46
C LEU A 660 -33.93 -22.43 10.36
N HIS A 661 -33.71 -21.41 11.18
CA HIS A 661 -34.49 -20.18 11.15
C HIS A 661 -34.31 -19.46 9.81
N GLY A 662 -33.07 -19.29 9.34
CA GLY A 662 -32.76 -18.65 8.06
C GLY A 662 -33.47 -19.33 6.88
N LEU A 663 -33.50 -20.66 6.85
CA LEU A 663 -34.23 -21.46 5.85
C LEU A 663 -35.76 -21.51 6.05
N GLY A 664 -36.27 -20.94 7.15
CA GLY A 664 -37.69 -20.93 7.45
C GLY A 664 -38.25 -22.28 7.94
N PHE A 665 -37.43 -23.12 8.58
CA PHE A 665 -37.88 -24.33 9.27
C PHE A 665 -38.31 -24.06 10.71
N GLU A 666 -39.35 -24.76 11.16
CA GLU A 666 -39.77 -24.85 12.56
C GLU A 666 -39.47 -26.25 13.11
N SER A 667 -38.90 -26.30 14.31
CA SER A 667 -38.72 -27.56 15.04
C SER A 667 -40.02 -27.91 15.79
N LYS A 668 -40.61 -29.07 15.49
CA LYS A 668 -41.78 -29.63 16.19
C LYS A 668 -41.46 -31.00 16.75
N LYS A 669 -42.28 -31.51 17.67
CA LYS A 669 -42.12 -32.85 18.26
C LYS A 669 -42.09 -33.99 17.23
N SER A 670 -42.64 -33.76 16.03
CA SER A 670 -42.69 -34.72 14.92
C SER A 670 -41.55 -34.58 13.89
N GLY A 671 -40.58 -33.69 14.13
CA GLY A 671 -39.49 -33.38 13.20
C GLY A 671 -39.51 -31.92 12.72
N LEU A 672 -38.70 -31.62 11.70
CA LEU A 672 -38.61 -30.30 11.09
C LEU A 672 -39.76 -30.09 10.10
N THR A 673 -40.43 -28.94 10.17
CA THR A 673 -41.48 -28.57 9.21
C THR A 673 -41.18 -27.21 8.60
N LEU A 674 -41.22 -27.11 7.28
CA LEU A 674 -41.05 -25.84 6.56
C LEU A 674 -42.26 -24.91 6.80
N ARG A 675 -42.03 -23.63 7.06
CA ARG A 675 -43.10 -22.64 7.22
C ARG A 675 -43.92 -22.49 5.93
N LYS A 676 -45.22 -22.25 6.09
CA LYS A 676 -46.14 -22.07 4.96
C LYS A 676 -45.72 -20.85 4.13
N GLY A 677 -45.66 -21.02 2.81
CA GLY A 677 -45.34 -19.93 1.88
C GLY A 677 -43.88 -19.83 1.47
N VAL A 678 -42.94 -20.33 2.29
CA VAL A 678 -41.49 -20.25 2.01
C VAL A 678 -41.13 -20.86 0.66
N GLN A 679 -41.59 -22.10 0.39
CA GLN A 679 -41.33 -22.79 -0.87
C GLN A 679 -41.79 -21.97 -2.10
N LYS A 680 -42.97 -21.35 -2.01
CA LYS A 680 -43.52 -20.53 -3.10
C LYS A 680 -42.69 -19.27 -3.34
N THR A 681 -42.18 -18.65 -2.27
CA THR A 681 -41.31 -17.47 -2.38
C THR A 681 -40.00 -17.81 -3.09
N ILE A 682 -39.37 -18.93 -2.72
CA ILE A 682 -38.12 -19.41 -3.34
C ILE A 682 -38.35 -19.68 -4.84
N GLU A 683 -39.38 -20.45 -5.18
CA GLU A 683 -39.72 -20.78 -6.57
C GLU A 683 -39.99 -19.52 -7.40
N LYS A 684 -40.70 -18.54 -6.83
CA LYS A 684 -40.97 -17.26 -7.48
C LYS A 684 -39.67 -16.49 -7.78
N GLN A 685 -38.75 -16.39 -6.82
CA GLN A 685 -37.50 -15.66 -7.03
C GLN A 685 -36.57 -16.35 -8.04
N ILE A 686 -36.46 -17.69 -7.98
CA ILE A 686 -35.68 -18.46 -8.96
C ILE A 686 -36.24 -18.25 -10.37
N GLN A 687 -37.56 -18.26 -10.53
CA GLN A 687 -38.20 -18.02 -11.82
C GLN A 687 -37.90 -16.60 -12.35
N GLN A 688 -37.97 -15.58 -11.49
CA GLN A 688 -37.60 -14.20 -11.84
C GLN A 688 -36.14 -14.10 -12.27
N PHE A 689 -35.23 -14.80 -11.60
CA PHE A 689 -33.81 -14.86 -11.97
C PHE A 689 -33.60 -15.51 -13.34
N ILE A 690 -34.26 -16.63 -13.63
CA ILE A 690 -34.16 -17.33 -14.91
C ILE A 690 -34.65 -16.43 -16.06
N GLU A 691 -35.78 -15.75 -15.85
CA GLU A 691 -36.34 -14.81 -16.82
C GLU A 691 -35.41 -13.61 -17.07
N ALA A 692 -34.91 -13.00 -16.01
CA ALA A 692 -33.95 -11.90 -16.08
C ALA A 692 -32.67 -12.31 -16.84
N HIS A 693 -32.13 -13.49 -16.54
CA HIS A 693 -30.95 -14.03 -17.23
C HIS A 693 -31.20 -14.23 -18.73
N SER A 694 -32.38 -14.74 -19.10
CA SER A 694 -32.77 -14.90 -20.50
C SER A 694 -32.83 -13.57 -21.26
N VAL A 695 -33.38 -12.53 -20.64
CA VAL A 695 -33.45 -11.17 -21.21
C VAL A 695 -32.04 -10.59 -21.45
N VAL A 696 -31.16 -10.66 -20.45
CA VAL A 696 -29.79 -10.13 -20.56
C VAL A 696 -28.98 -10.91 -21.59
N LYS A 697 -29.07 -12.25 -21.59
CA LYS A 697 -28.33 -13.10 -22.54
C LYS A 697 -28.74 -12.86 -24.01
N LYS A 698 -30.02 -12.59 -24.27
CA LYS A 698 -30.49 -12.19 -25.61
C LYS A 698 -29.86 -10.88 -26.06
N GLU A 699 -29.76 -9.90 -25.16
CA GLU A 699 -29.14 -8.61 -25.46
C GLU A 699 -27.62 -8.71 -25.64
N GLU A 700 -26.93 -9.52 -24.84
CA GLU A 700 -25.50 -9.80 -25.02
C GLU A 700 -25.21 -10.45 -26.38
N ALA A 701 -26.04 -11.41 -26.80
CA ALA A 701 -25.92 -12.05 -28.11
C ALA A 701 -26.12 -11.03 -29.26
N ARG A 702 -27.11 -10.14 -29.14
CA ARG A 702 -27.35 -9.05 -30.11
C ARG A 702 -26.17 -8.08 -30.17
N THR A 703 -25.65 -7.67 -29.02
CA THR A 703 -24.53 -6.72 -28.91
C THR A 703 -23.26 -7.32 -29.49
N THR A 704 -22.98 -8.59 -29.20
CA THR A 704 -21.83 -9.32 -29.76
C THR A 704 -21.92 -9.41 -31.29
N ALA A 705 -23.10 -9.76 -31.83
CA ALA A 705 -23.29 -9.82 -33.28
C ALA A 705 -23.08 -8.45 -33.96
N LEU A 706 -23.55 -7.37 -33.33
CA LEU A 706 -23.36 -6.00 -33.82
C LEU A 706 -21.89 -5.57 -33.77
N GLU A 707 -21.17 -5.89 -32.69
CA GLU A 707 -19.74 -5.61 -32.56
C GLU A 707 -18.90 -6.38 -33.57
N ASP A 708 -19.26 -7.63 -33.87
CA ASP A 708 -18.59 -8.43 -34.91
C ASP A 708 -18.82 -7.84 -36.31
N GLU A 709 -20.04 -7.42 -36.63
CA GLU A 709 -20.36 -6.74 -37.90
C GLU A 709 -19.55 -5.44 -38.06
N ARG A 710 -19.54 -4.62 -37.00
CA ARG A 710 -18.75 -3.39 -36.90
C ARG A 710 -17.24 -3.63 -37.05
N ARG A 711 -16.73 -4.68 -36.41
CA ARG A 711 -15.32 -5.08 -36.50
C ARG A 711 -14.93 -5.50 -37.91
N ILE A 712 -15.78 -6.27 -38.60
CA ILE A 712 -15.55 -6.69 -39.99
C ILE A 712 -15.49 -5.46 -40.91
N ALA A 713 -16.44 -4.52 -40.77
CA ALA A 713 -16.47 -3.28 -41.54
C ALA A 713 -15.22 -2.41 -41.28
N ARG A 714 -14.82 -2.27 -40.02
CA ARG A 714 -13.61 -1.55 -39.61
C ARG A 714 -12.34 -2.15 -40.22
N ILE A 715 -12.15 -3.47 -40.12
CA ILE A 715 -10.98 -4.16 -40.67
C ILE A 715 -10.94 -4.01 -42.20
N ALA A 716 -12.08 -4.11 -42.89
CA ALA A 716 -12.16 -3.93 -44.32
C ALA A 716 -11.75 -2.50 -44.74
N ALA A 717 -12.24 -1.48 -44.01
CA ALA A 717 -11.91 -0.08 -44.27
C ALA A 717 -10.44 0.26 -43.96
N GLU A 718 -9.90 -0.22 -42.84
CA GLU A 718 -8.48 -0.07 -42.50
C GLU A 718 -7.58 -0.76 -43.54
N THR A 719 -7.97 -1.96 -44.00
CA THR A 719 -7.21 -2.70 -45.02
C THR A 719 -7.23 -1.97 -46.37
N ALA A 720 -8.39 -1.44 -46.78
CA ALA A 720 -8.51 -0.68 -48.01
C ALA A 720 -7.71 0.64 -47.96
N ALA A 721 -7.68 1.34 -46.82
CA ALA A 721 -6.86 2.54 -46.63
C ALA A 721 -5.35 2.24 -46.68
N ARG A 722 -4.91 1.12 -46.08
CA ARG A 722 -3.52 0.64 -46.19
C ARG A 722 -3.12 0.30 -47.62
N GLN A 723 -4.02 -0.34 -48.38
CA GLN A 723 -3.77 -0.64 -49.80
C GLN A 723 -3.66 0.62 -50.67
N ARG A 724 -4.27 1.73 -50.25
CA ARG A 724 -4.12 3.05 -50.89
C ARG A 724 -2.87 3.82 -50.44
N GLY A 725 -2.07 3.27 -49.53
CA GLY A 725 -0.85 3.90 -49.01
C GLY A 725 -1.10 5.06 -48.05
N GLU A 726 -2.28 5.11 -47.41
CA GLU A 726 -2.62 6.18 -46.46
C GLU A 726 -1.86 6.05 -45.14
N GLY A 727 -1.58 7.19 -44.47
CA GLY A 727 -0.92 7.21 -43.16
C GLY A 727 -1.76 6.61 -42.03
N ILE A 728 -1.14 6.39 -40.86
CA ILE A 728 -1.75 5.69 -39.71
C ILE A 728 -3.04 6.39 -39.25
N ALA A 729 -3.03 7.71 -39.08
CA ALA A 729 -4.19 8.48 -38.62
C ALA A 729 -5.38 8.43 -39.62
N ALA A 730 -5.09 8.46 -40.93
CA ALA A 730 -6.13 8.38 -41.96
C ALA A 730 -6.74 6.98 -42.04
N THR A 731 -5.93 5.94 -41.84
CA THR A 731 -6.36 4.54 -41.78
C THR A 731 -7.32 4.30 -40.61
N GLU A 732 -6.98 4.77 -39.41
CA GLU A 732 -7.87 4.65 -38.24
C GLU A 732 -9.15 5.47 -38.41
N ALA A 733 -9.07 6.68 -38.98
CA ALA A 733 -10.25 7.50 -39.25
C ALA A 733 -11.19 6.88 -40.30
N ALA A 734 -10.66 6.12 -41.26
CA ALA A 734 -11.47 5.34 -42.20
C ALA A 734 -12.15 4.15 -41.50
N GLY A 735 -11.42 3.44 -40.63
CA GLY A 735 -11.96 2.36 -39.81
C GLY A 735 -13.11 2.82 -38.91
N LYS A 736 -12.94 3.96 -38.24
CA LYS A 736 -13.95 4.52 -37.34
C LYS A 736 -15.22 4.97 -38.07
N ARG A 737 -15.08 5.59 -39.25
CA ARG A 737 -16.24 5.98 -40.07
C ARG A 737 -17.07 4.77 -40.52
N ALA A 738 -16.40 3.69 -40.96
CA ALA A 738 -17.08 2.46 -41.34
C ALA A 738 -17.80 1.79 -40.15
N GLU A 739 -17.26 1.93 -38.93
CA GLU A 739 -17.90 1.47 -37.71
C GLU A 739 -19.17 2.29 -37.37
N GLU A 740 -19.10 3.61 -37.54
CA GLU A 740 -20.20 4.55 -37.25
C GLU A 740 -21.37 4.44 -38.24
N GLU A 741 -21.14 4.00 -39.49
CA GLU A 741 -22.19 3.76 -40.49
C GLU A 741 -23.16 2.64 -40.10
N ILE A 742 -22.72 1.68 -39.27
CA ILE A 742 -23.57 0.58 -38.78
C ILE A 742 -24.37 1.07 -37.56
N ALA A 743 -25.64 1.41 -37.77
CA ALA A 743 -26.53 1.93 -36.74
C ALA A 743 -26.89 0.86 -35.68
N ASN A 744 -26.88 1.26 -34.39
CA ASN A 744 -27.37 0.43 -33.28
C ASN A 744 -28.83 0.81 -32.98
N SER A 745 -29.77 -0.10 -33.22
CA SER A 745 -31.19 0.10 -32.94
C SER A 745 -31.54 0.06 -31.43
N GLY A 746 -30.59 -0.30 -30.57
CA GLY A 746 -30.82 -0.53 -29.14
C GLY A 746 -31.53 -1.86 -28.84
N PRO A 747 -31.76 -2.18 -27.55
CA PRO A 747 -32.53 -3.36 -27.13
C PRO A 747 -34.02 -3.23 -27.48
N GLU A 748 -34.71 -4.36 -27.61
CA GLU A 748 -36.17 -4.41 -27.87
C GLU A 748 -37.00 -3.72 -26.76
N ASP A 749 -36.59 -3.87 -25.50
CA ASP A 749 -37.18 -3.17 -24.34
C ASP A 749 -36.09 -2.79 -23.34
N GLN A 750 -35.74 -1.50 -23.33
CA GLN A 750 -34.72 -0.96 -22.43
C GLN A 750 -35.12 -1.02 -20.95
N LYS A 751 -36.41 -0.88 -20.63
CA LYS A 751 -36.90 -0.90 -19.24
C LYS A 751 -36.84 -2.31 -18.69
N ALA A 752 -37.35 -3.29 -19.43
CA ALA A 752 -37.26 -4.69 -19.06
C ALA A 752 -35.80 -5.14 -18.90
N LEU A 753 -34.90 -4.69 -19.78
CA LEU A 753 -33.47 -4.96 -19.66
C LEU A 753 -32.85 -4.36 -18.39
N ASN A 754 -33.21 -3.13 -18.03
CA ASN A 754 -32.70 -2.48 -16.81
C ASN A 754 -33.18 -3.22 -15.54
N VAL A 755 -34.46 -3.63 -15.50
CA VAL A 755 -35.01 -4.44 -14.40
C VAL A 755 -34.32 -5.81 -14.33
N ALA A 756 -34.12 -6.47 -15.48
CA ALA A 756 -33.42 -7.75 -15.54
C ALA A 756 -31.97 -7.63 -15.05
N LYS A 757 -31.25 -6.57 -15.46
CA LYS A 757 -29.90 -6.26 -14.96
C LYS A 757 -29.90 -6.04 -13.45
N GLN A 758 -30.89 -5.33 -12.92
CA GLN A 758 -31.02 -5.12 -11.47
C GLN A 758 -31.25 -6.42 -10.72
N ILE A 759 -32.14 -7.30 -11.18
CA ILE A 759 -32.38 -8.60 -10.54
C ILE A 759 -31.12 -9.46 -10.51
N LEU A 760 -30.38 -9.55 -11.62
CA LEU A 760 -29.13 -10.32 -11.68
C LEU A 760 -28.04 -9.73 -10.79
N ASP A 761 -27.94 -8.40 -10.78
CA ASP A 761 -26.97 -7.69 -9.95
C ASP A 761 -27.27 -7.85 -8.46
N ASP A 762 -28.55 -7.78 -8.09
CA ASP A 762 -29.02 -8.00 -6.73
C ASP A 762 -28.75 -9.43 -6.26
N ASN A 763 -28.99 -10.42 -7.13
CA ASN A 763 -28.68 -11.81 -6.85
C ASN A 763 -27.17 -12.07 -6.71
N ASP A 764 -26.33 -11.43 -7.51
CA ASP A 764 -24.88 -11.58 -7.40
C ASP A 764 -24.29 -10.93 -6.15
N VAL A 765 -24.99 -9.95 -5.56
CA VAL A 765 -24.57 -9.26 -4.32
C VAL A 765 -25.14 -9.95 -3.08
N ASP A 766 -26.46 -10.17 -3.04
CA ASP A 766 -27.13 -10.69 -1.85
C ASP A 766 -27.27 -12.22 -1.87
N GLY A 767 -27.17 -12.88 -3.01
CA GLY A 767 -27.41 -14.33 -3.12
C GLY A 767 -28.69 -14.75 -2.40
N SER A 768 -28.59 -15.78 -1.57
CA SER A 768 -29.70 -16.29 -0.75
C SER A 768 -30.09 -15.38 0.41
N LEU A 769 -29.27 -14.38 0.79
CA LEU A 769 -29.61 -13.43 1.85
C LEU A 769 -30.89 -12.63 1.53
N SER A 770 -31.12 -12.35 0.24
CA SER A 770 -32.34 -11.68 -0.23
C SER A 770 -33.61 -12.45 0.16
N ILE A 771 -33.61 -13.76 -0.05
CA ILE A 771 -34.69 -14.68 0.33
C ILE A 771 -34.81 -14.78 1.85
N VAL A 772 -33.67 -14.96 2.54
CA VAL A 772 -33.64 -15.05 4.01
C VAL A 772 -34.26 -13.81 4.66
N ARG A 773 -34.00 -12.61 4.13
CA ARG A 773 -34.62 -11.35 4.58
C ARG A 773 -36.13 -11.28 4.27
N GLU A 774 -36.59 -11.86 3.17
CA GLU A 774 -38.02 -11.84 2.80
C GLU A 774 -38.86 -12.82 3.65
N ILE A 775 -38.31 -13.99 3.98
CA ILE A 775 -39.08 -15.06 4.65
C ILE A 775 -39.02 -15.04 6.19
N ASN A 776 -38.26 -14.11 6.78
CA ASN A 776 -38.04 -14.01 8.23
C ASN A 776 -38.44 -12.64 8.77
N ASP A 777 -38.98 -12.63 10.00
CA ASP A 777 -39.41 -11.40 10.67
C ASP A 777 -38.25 -10.63 11.33
N TYR A 778 -37.13 -11.32 11.57
CA TYR A 778 -35.92 -10.73 12.15
C TYR A 778 -34.98 -10.17 11.10
N ARG A 779 -34.24 -9.13 11.46
CA ARG A 779 -33.27 -8.48 10.58
C ARG A 779 -32.01 -9.35 10.42
N TRP A 780 -31.73 -9.74 9.17
CA TRP A 780 -30.52 -10.44 8.75
C TRP A 780 -29.60 -9.50 7.96
N GLU A 781 -28.31 -9.57 8.21
CA GLU A 781 -27.30 -8.73 7.57
C GLU A 781 -26.22 -9.55 6.90
N ASP A 782 -25.56 -8.97 5.90
CA ASP A 782 -24.48 -9.67 5.21
C ASP A 782 -23.27 -9.82 6.13
N ALA A 783 -22.88 -11.07 6.39
CA ALA A 783 -21.74 -11.40 7.21
C ALA A 783 -20.41 -11.08 6.53
N ALA A 784 -20.34 -11.10 5.19
CA ALA A 784 -19.08 -10.96 4.44
C ALA A 784 -19.26 -10.33 3.04
N PRO A 785 -19.82 -9.10 2.94
CA PRO A 785 -20.16 -8.46 1.67
C PRO A 785 -18.94 -8.09 0.82
N CYS A 786 -17.77 -7.95 1.44
CA CYS A 786 -16.53 -7.60 0.74
C CYS A 786 -15.36 -8.45 1.20
N ARG A 787 -14.58 -8.93 0.23
CA ARG A 787 -13.34 -9.67 0.44
C ARG A 787 -12.19 -9.00 -0.27
N ILE A 788 -11.01 -9.04 0.34
CA ILE A 788 -9.82 -8.36 -0.16
C ILE A 788 -8.93 -9.34 -0.91
N GLY A 789 -8.85 -9.17 -2.23
CA GLY A 789 -7.84 -9.84 -3.03
C GLY A 789 -6.43 -9.40 -2.60
N CYS A 790 -5.52 -10.36 -2.45
CA CYS A 790 -4.18 -10.04 -1.98
C CYS A 790 -3.13 -11.08 -2.37
N ARG A 791 -1.87 -10.64 -2.35
CA ARG A 791 -0.69 -11.48 -2.54
C ARG A 791 0.49 -11.00 -1.70
N MET A 792 1.45 -11.87 -1.49
CA MET A 792 2.70 -11.49 -0.86
C MET A 792 3.45 -10.42 -1.69
N GLY A 793 3.80 -9.34 -1.02
CA GLY A 793 4.69 -8.29 -1.48
C GLY A 793 6.11 -8.57 -1.00
N ARG A 794 6.73 -7.61 -0.31
CA ARG A 794 8.09 -7.76 0.23
C ARG A 794 8.04 -8.42 1.61
N PRO A 795 8.91 -9.40 1.91
CA PRO A 795 9.06 -9.91 3.27
C PRO A 795 9.49 -8.81 4.25
N GLU A 796 9.40 -9.12 5.54
CA GLU A 796 10.00 -8.33 6.62
C GLU A 796 11.50 -8.12 6.45
N LYS A 797 12.04 -7.10 7.11
CA LYS A 797 13.48 -6.82 7.14
C LYS A 797 13.89 -6.30 8.51
N SER A 798 14.92 -6.92 9.09
CA SER A 798 15.63 -6.44 10.27
C SER A 798 17.08 -6.86 10.13
N ALA A 799 17.90 -5.99 9.51
CA ALA A 799 19.27 -6.33 9.15
C ALA A 799 20.19 -5.11 9.08
N PRO A 800 21.50 -5.26 9.38
CA PRO A 800 22.48 -4.21 9.15
C PRO A 800 22.46 -3.72 7.70
N ARG A 801 22.48 -2.40 7.52
CA ARG A 801 22.54 -1.81 6.19
C ARG A 801 23.97 -1.75 5.71
N GLU A 802 24.39 -2.82 5.06
CA GLU A 802 25.73 -2.91 4.49
C GLU A 802 25.78 -2.36 3.06
N MET A 803 26.92 -1.74 2.71
CA MET A 803 27.22 -1.50 1.30
C MET A 803 27.35 -2.84 0.57
N LYS A 804 26.90 -2.92 -0.70
CA LYS A 804 27.13 -4.10 -1.58
C LYS A 804 28.55 -4.62 -1.50
N GLN A 805 29.47 -3.69 -1.28
CA GLN A 805 30.87 -3.91 -1.05
C GLN A 805 31.21 -3.54 0.40
N ARG A 806 31.10 -4.51 1.32
CA ARG A 806 31.38 -4.35 2.75
C ARG A 806 32.69 -3.60 3.01
N ALA A 807 32.65 -2.57 3.85
CA ALA A 807 33.80 -1.75 4.22
C ALA A 807 33.70 -1.31 5.69
N HIS A 808 34.80 -1.45 6.43
CA HIS A 808 34.93 -0.92 7.80
C HIS A 808 35.54 0.49 7.77
N ALA A 809 36.47 0.74 6.83
CA ALA A 809 37.15 2.01 6.65
C ALA A 809 36.74 2.69 5.33
N LEU A 810 36.32 3.96 5.38
CA LEU A 810 36.18 4.80 4.19
C LEU A 810 37.55 5.33 3.72
N TYR A 811 38.42 4.38 3.37
CA TYR A 811 39.81 4.61 3.06
C TYR A 811 40.16 3.95 1.72
N PRO A 812 40.71 4.66 0.72
CA PRO A 812 40.98 4.11 -0.60
C PRO A 812 42.27 3.28 -0.61
N ILE A 813 42.18 2.05 -1.12
CA ILE A 813 43.33 1.15 -1.32
C ILE A 813 43.42 0.58 -2.75
N MET A 814 42.56 1.04 -3.66
CA MET A 814 42.49 0.60 -5.05
C MET A 814 42.57 -0.93 -5.18
N ASN A 815 43.55 -1.45 -5.93
CA ASN A 815 43.71 -2.88 -6.17
C ASN A 815 44.73 -3.54 -5.21
N PHE A 816 45.37 -2.78 -4.31
CA PHE A 816 46.44 -3.29 -3.44
C PHE A 816 45.94 -4.32 -2.42
N GLY A 817 44.71 -4.18 -1.92
CA GLY A 817 44.10 -5.14 -0.99
C GLY A 817 43.47 -6.38 -1.65
N GLY A 818 43.75 -6.63 -2.93
CA GLY A 818 43.18 -7.75 -3.68
C GLY A 818 41.65 -7.68 -3.86
N PRO A 819 41.00 -8.77 -4.30
CA PRO A 819 39.55 -8.81 -4.54
C PRO A 819 38.71 -8.50 -3.30
N GLN A 820 39.21 -8.89 -2.12
CA GLN A 820 38.52 -8.67 -0.83
C GLN A 820 38.77 -7.29 -0.23
N ARG A 821 39.73 -6.52 -0.77
CA ARG A 821 40.07 -5.14 -0.36
C ARG A 821 40.47 -5.06 1.11
N LEU A 822 41.42 -5.91 1.51
CA LEU A 822 41.91 -5.99 2.88
C LEU A 822 43.14 -5.10 3.08
N LEU A 823 43.19 -4.37 4.19
CA LEU A 823 44.35 -3.55 4.56
C LEU A 823 45.60 -4.40 4.79
N GLU A 824 45.47 -5.57 5.43
CA GLU A 824 46.60 -6.48 5.69
C GLU A 824 47.28 -6.93 4.40
N THR A 825 46.49 -7.25 3.36
CA THR A 825 47.00 -7.64 2.03
C THR A 825 47.69 -6.48 1.33
N ALA A 826 47.16 -5.26 1.48
CA ALA A 826 47.78 -4.07 0.90
C ALA A 826 49.15 -3.80 1.53
N VAL A 827 49.28 -3.97 2.85
CA VAL A 827 50.55 -3.80 3.56
C VAL A 827 51.54 -4.92 3.26
N SER A 828 51.11 -6.18 3.27
CA SER A 828 52.01 -7.32 3.09
C SER A 828 52.65 -7.40 1.70
N ARG A 829 52.04 -6.78 0.68
CA ARG A 829 52.53 -6.79 -0.70
C ARG A 829 53.56 -5.70 -0.98
N GLU A 830 53.22 -4.44 -0.70
CA GLU A 830 53.99 -3.29 -1.20
C GLU A 830 54.40 -2.31 -0.09
N GLY A 831 53.87 -2.44 1.15
CA GLY A 831 54.12 -1.57 2.30
C GLY A 831 53.59 -0.12 2.15
N SER A 832 53.66 0.43 0.93
CA SER A 832 53.09 1.70 0.49
C SER A 832 52.09 1.46 -0.64
N ILE A 833 51.09 2.33 -0.76
CA ILE A 833 50.04 2.23 -1.77
C ILE A 833 49.97 3.53 -2.56
N ARG A 834 49.71 3.45 -3.88
CA ARG A 834 49.54 4.63 -4.72
C ARG A 834 48.09 4.79 -5.12
N VAL A 835 47.34 5.69 -4.50
CA VAL A 835 45.87 5.78 -4.62
C VAL A 835 45.37 7.18 -4.97
N THR A 836 44.14 7.29 -5.49
CA THR A 836 43.52 8.59 -5.80
C THR A 836 42.88 9.22 -4.56
N VAL A 837 43.39 10.36 -4.12
CA VAL A 837 42.98 11.07 -2.90
C VAL A 837 43.11 12.59 -3.06
N GLY A 838 42.30 13.37 -2.35
CA GLY A 838 42.36 14.83 -2.35
C GLY A 838 43.67 15.35 -1.73
N PRO A 839 44.40 16.27 -2.37
CA PRO A 839 45.64 16.81 -1.82
C PRO A 839 45.34 17.74 -0.62
N ARG A 840 46.13 17.61 0.45
CA ARG A 840 46.09 18.50 1.63
C ARG A 840 47.51 18.84 2.07
N ARG A 841 47.67 19.94 2.81
CA ARG A 841 48.96 20.44 3.29
C ARG A 841 48.95 20.56 4.81
N CYS A 842 50.00 20.08 5.47
CA CYS A 842 50.13 20.14 6.91
C CYS A 842 50.56 21.54 7.39
N LEU A 843 49.83 22.13 8.33
CA LEU A 843 50.15 23.44 8.90
C LEU A 843 51.38 23.44 9.83
N ARG A 844 51.86 22.25 10.25
CA ARG A 844 52.99 22.11 11.18
C ARG A 844 54.33 21.83 10.50
N CYS A 845 54.34 20.94 9.51
CA CYS A 845 55.57 20.52 8.82
C CYS A 845 55.58 20.87 7.33
N ASP A 846 54.54 21.53 6.83
CA ASP A 846 54.36 21.96 5.44
C ASP A 846 54.40 20.84 4.37
N LYS A 847 54.40 19.58 4.80
CA LYS A 847 54.37 18.43 3.88
C LYS A 847 52.96 18.15 3.38
N GLU A 848 52.88 17.74 2.12
CA GLU A 848 51.64 17.27 1.51
C GLU A 848 51.23 15.91 2.11
N THR A 849 49.93 15.76 2.36
CA THR A 849 49.32 14.55 2.90
C THR A 849 47.85 14.53 2.50
N PRO A 850 47.24 13.37 2.22
CA PRO A 850 45.80 13.31 1.94
C PRO A 850 44.93 13.29 3.20
N HIS A 851 45.52 13.09 4.37
CA HIS A 851 44.81 12.88 5.64
C HIS A 851 44.49 14.17 6.37
N VAL A 852 43.42 14.17 7.17
CA VAL A 852 43.03 15.30 8.05
C VAL A 852 44.15 15.65 9.03
N ARG A 853 44.84 14.64 9.57
CA ARG A 853 46.01 14.78 10.45
C ARG A 853 47.27 14.27 9.75
N CYS A 854 48.38 14.97 9.93
CA CYS A 854 49.62 14.61 9.27
C CYS A 854 50.26 13.35 9.88
N HIS A 855 50.35 12.28 9.09
CA HIS A 855 51.03 11.04 9.48
C HIS A 855 52.53 11.01 9.15
N HIS A 856 53.11 12.14 8.74
CA HIS A 856 54.54 12.18 8.42
C HIS A 856 55.37 11.92 9.68
N ARG A 857 56.27 10.92 9.65
CA ARG A 857 57.19 10.63 10.75
C ARG A 857 58.28 11.68 10.82
N VAL A 858 58.52 12.25 12.00
CA VAL A 858 59.60 13.23 12.20
C VAL A 858 60.97 12.55 12.07
N ILE A 859 61.07 11.32 12.60
CA ILE A 859 62.21 10.41 12.47
C ILE A 859 61.67 9.13 11.84
N SER A 860 62.21 8.75 10.68
CA SER A 860 61.69 7.62 9.87
C SER A 860 61.62 6.29 10.65
N SER A 861 62.60 6.04 11.53
CA SER A 861 62.71 4.83 12.34
C SER A 861 61.85 4.81 13.60
N GLU A 862 61.27 5.94 14.02
CA GLU A 862 60.42 6.01 15.20
C GLU A 862 58.94 6.01 14.77
N PRO A 863 58.07 5.22 15.42
CA PRO A 863 56.63 5.23 15.15
C PRO A 863 55.95 6.46 15.78
N LYS A 864 56.45 7.66 15.45
CA LYS A 864 55.96 8.95 15.94
C LYS A 864 55.68 9.90 14.78
N GLU A 865 54.40 10.19 14.59
CA GLU A 865 53.92 11.09 13.54
C GLU A 865 53.89 12.57 13.95
N CYS A 866 53.82 13.45 12.95
CA CYS A 866 53.72 14.90 13.11
C CYS A 866 52.43 15.34 13.83
N GLY A 867 51.28 14.71 13.50
CA GLY A 867 49.97 15.00 14.10
C GLY A 867 49.38 16.39 13.79
N GLY A 868 50.07 17.20 12.97
CA GLY A 868 49.61 18.54 12.58
C GLY A 868 48.29 18.51 11.82
N ARG A 869 47.45 19.54 12.02
CA ARG A 869 46.21 19.75 11.25
C ARG A 869 46.56 20.08 9.80
N THR A 870 45.71 19.66 8.88
CA THR A 870 45.91 19.87 7.44
C THR A 870 44.76 20.65 6.83
N THR A 871 45.03 21.41 5.78
CA THR A 871 44.04 22.14 4.97
C THR A 871 44.06 21.63 3.54
N PRO A 872 42.92 21.66 2.80
CA PRO A 872 42.90 21.33 1.38
C PRO A 872 43.96 22.13 0.61
N ALA A 873 44.68 21.46 -0.30
CA ALA A 873 45.70 22.09 -1.13
C ALA A 873 45.21 22.22 -2.57
N GLU A 874 45.79 23.15 -3.32
CA GLU A 874 45.49 23.30 -4.76
C GLU A 874 45.96 22.08 -5.55
N ARG A 875 45.19 21.75 -6.59
CA ARG A 875 45.49 20.65 -7.49
C ARG A 875 46.56 20.99 -8.51
N ARG A 876 47.29 19.96 -8.94
CA ARG A 876 48.23 20.00 -10.06
C ARG A 876 47.50 19.59 -11.35
N GLY A 877 46.76 20.50 -12.00
CA GLY A 877 46.17 20.26 -13.33
C GLY A 877 44.82 20.94 -13.63
N SER A 878 44.14 20.50 -14.72
CA SER A 878 42.89 21.09 -15.24
C SER A 878 41.74 21.09 -14.23
N GLN A 879 41.09 22.24 -14.10
CA GLN A 879 39.96 22.49 -13.18
C GLN A 879 38.62 21.88 -13.64
N MET A 880 38.55 21.22 -14.81
CA MET A 880 37.30 20.76 -15.41
C MET A 880 36.72 19.44 -14.84
N ARG A 881 37.32 18.85 -13.80
CA ARG A 881 36.81 17.60 -13.19
C ARG A 881 36.09 17.87 -11.87
N ASN A 882 34.82 17.46 -11.78
CA ASN A 882 33.99 17.60 -10.57
C ASN A 882 34.60 16.97 -9.30
N ARG A 883 35.39 15.90 -9.40
CA ARG A 883 36.09 15.26 -8.26
C ARG A 883 37.51 15.77 -8.12
N GLN A 884 37.99 15.96 -6.87
CA GLN A 884 39.25 16.64 -6.47
C GLN A 884 40.49 15.76 -6.20
N GLY A 885 40.42 14.44 -6.36
CA GLY A 885 41.55 13.56 -6.06
C GLY A 885 42.64 13.46 -7.13
N GLU A 886 43.86 13.18 -6.68
CA GLU A 886 45.07 12.96 -7.48
C GLU A 886 45.76 11.66 -7.04
N LEU A 887 46.59 11.08 -7.91
CA LEU A 887 47.34 9.87 -7.59
C LEU A 887 48.48 10.19 -6.61
N THR A 888 48.36 9.76 -5.36
CA THR A 888 49.32 10.01 -4.28
C THR A 888 49.83 8.70 -3.68
N THR A 889 51.13 8.65 -3.36
CA THR A 889 51.74 7.52 -2.65
C THR A 889 51.60 7.69 -1.13
N ILE A 890 51.10 6.67 -0.45
CA ILE A 890 50.83 6.66 0.98
C ILE A 890 51.61 5.51 1.64
N PRO A 891 52.45 5.77 2.67
CA PRO A 891 53.15 4.73 3.43
C PRO A 891 52.20 4.05 4.43
N LEU A 892 51.33 3.15 3.92
CA LEU A 892 50.25 2.54 4.72
C LEU A 892 50.77 1.71 5.90
N ALA A 893 51.87 0.96 5.72
CA ALA A 893 52.47 0.15 6.79
C ALA A 893 52.88 1.00 8.00
N ASP A 894 53.57 2.11 7.73
CA ASP A 894 54.04 3.04 8.74
C ASP A 894 52.89 3.69 9.51
N ILE A 895 51.83 4.05 8.80
CA ILE A 895 50.61 4.65 9.40
C ILE A 895 49.96 3.62 10.33
N LEU A 896 49.72 2.40 9.85
CA LEU A 896 49.06 1.36 10.62
C LEU A 896 49.85 0.96 11.88
N GLU A 897 51.18 0.95 11.83
CA GLU A 897 52.01 0.71 13.01
C GLU A 897 51.78 1.77 14.10
N VAL A 898 51.83 3.06 13.71
CA VAL A 898 51.58 4.19 14.63
C VAL A 898 50.17 4.10 15.20
N LYS A 899 49.16 3.80 14.37
CA LYS A 899 47.76 3.75 14.80
C LYS A 899 47.45 2.56 15.68
N ARG A 900 48.06 1.40 15.42
CA ARG A 900 47.98 0.23 16.31
C ARG A 900 48.47 0.58 17.71
N ILE A 901 49.64 1.23 17.81
CA ILE A 901 50.22 1.64 19.10
C ILE A 901 49.35 2.70 19.78
N ALA A 902 48.89 3.72 19.04
CA ALA A 902 48.06 4.79 19.58
C ALA A 902 46.70 4.29 20.11
N LEU A 903 46.15 3.24 19.50
CA LEU A 903 44.91 2.59 19.94
C LEU A 903 45.12 1.57 21.06
N GLY A 904 46.36 1.33 21.50
CA GLY A 904 46.67 0.35 22.55
C GLY A 904 46.41 -1.10 22.14
N LEU A 905 46.52 -1.42 20.85
CA LEU A 905 46.27 -2.77 20.33
C LEU A 905 47.57 -3.58 20.20
N ASP A 906 47.60 -4.81 20.72
CA ASP A 906 48.75 -5.70 20.53
C ASP A 906 48.93 -6.12 19.06
N ARG A 907 47.80 -6.40 18.40
CA ARG A 907 47.72 -6.76 16.98
C ARG A 907 46.52 -6.08 16.32
N LEU A 908 46.64 -5.80 15.03
CA LEU A 908 45.51 -5.30 14.26
C LEU A 908 44.43 -6.40 14.12
N PRO A 909 43.14 -6.04 14.13
CA PRO A 909 42.06 -6.95 13.76
C PRO A 909 42.30 -7.55 12.38
N THR A 910 42.00 -8.84 12.22
CA THR A 910 42.08 -9.53 10.92
C THR A 910 40.92 -9.11 10.03
N GLY A 911 41.14 -9.03 8.72
CA GLY A 911 40.04 -8.82 7.77
C GLY A 911 39.49 -7.39 7.67
N ILE A 912 40.31 -6.37 7.95
CA ILE A 912 39.90 -4.96 7.82
C ILE A 912 39.68 -4.60 6.33
N LYS A 913 38.42 -4.64 5.91
CA LYS A 913 37.96 -4.21 4.58
C LYS A 913 37.93 -2.68 4.42
N ALA A 914 38.51 -2.19 3.33
CA ALA A 914 38.54 -0.78 2.95
C ALA A 914 37.93 -0.56 1.54
N MET A 915 37.97 0.68 1.05
CA MET A 915 37.33 1.07 -0.22
C MET A 915 38.28 0.96 -1.40
N LYS A 916 37.76 0.64 -2.59
CA LYS A 916 38.56 0.69 -3.84
C LYS A 916 38.91 2.14 -4.19
N GLY A 917 37.98 3.06 -4.01
CA GLY A 917 38.19 4.48 -4.25
C GLY A 917 37.08 5.30 -3.60
N LEU A 918 37.33 6.59 -3.39
CA LEU A 918 36.37 7.51 -2.80
C LEU A 918 35.51 8.18 -3.89
N THR A 919 34.21 8.26 -3.66
CA THR A 919 33.24 8.89 -4.59
C THR A 919 32.91 10.34 -4.23
N SER A 920 33.24 10.78 -3.01
CA SER A 920 33.06 12.16 -2.53
C SER A 920 33.79 13.18 -3.41
N ARG A 921 33.29 14.42 -3.50
CA ARG A 921 33.91 15.52 -4.26
C ARG A 921 35.36 15.76 -3.84
N ALA A 922 35.62 15.91 -2.55
CA ALA A 922 36.96 16.17 -2.00
C ALA A 922 37.92 14.97 -2.08
N GLN A 923 37.38 13.74 -2.08
CA GLN A 923 38.16 12.49 -2.01
C GLN A 923 39.15 12.45 -0.83
N THR A 924 38.74 13.01 0.32
CA THR A 924 39.49 12.94 1.59
C THR A 924 39.21 11.60 2.29
N PRO A 925 40.23 10.79 2.62
CA PRO A 925 40.04 9.55 3.38
C PRO A 925 39.60 9.81 4.83
N GLU A 926 38.76 8.92 5.35
CA GLU A 926 38.43 8.87 6.78
C GLU A 926 39.67 8.47 7.61
N PRO A 927 39.82 8.97 8.86
CA PRO A 927 40.83 8.47 9.78
C PRO A 927 40.78 6.93 9.92
N ILE A 928 41.91 6.27 9.67
CA ILE A 928 41.99 4.81 9.57
C ILE A 928 41.69 4.12 10.92
N GLU A 929 41.90 4.83 12.03
CA GLU A 929 41.57 4.42 13.39
C GLU A 929 40.11 4.02 13.53
N LYS A 930 39.19 4.78 12.90
CA LYS A 930 37.76 4.47 12.90
C LYS A 930 37.48 3.14 12.23
N GLY A 931 38.17 2.87 11.12
CA GLY A 931 38.08 1.59 10.40
C GLY A 931 38.62 0.40 11.19
N ILE A 932 39.72 0.60 11.94
CA ILE A 932 40.30 -0.41 12.83
C ILE A 932 39.32 -0.76 13.95
N LEU A 933 38.77 0.24 14.64
CA LEU A 933 37.81 0.04 15.72
C LEU A 933 36.52 -0.63 15.22
N ARG A 934 35.99 -0.18 14.08
CA ARG A 934 34.83 -0.81 13.43
C ARG A 934 35.07 -2.29 13.13
N ALA A 935 36.24 -2.65 12.59
CA ALA A 935 36.58 -4.04 12.34
C ALA A 935 36.75 -4.87 13.63
N ALA A 936 37.26 -4.27 14.72
CA ALA A 936 37.37 -4.93 16.02
C ALA A 936 35.99 -5.32 16.61
N HIS A 937 34.93 -4.59 16.24
CA HIS A 937 33.56 -4.83 16.68
C HIS A 937 32.66 -5.46 15.58
N ASP A 938 33.22 -5.85 14.43
CA ASP A 938 32.48 -6.40 13.27
C ASP A 938 31.41 -5.45 12.67
N ILE A 939 31.59 -4.13 12.85
CA ILE A 939 30.65 -3.09 12.40
C ILE A 939 31.09 -2.49 11.05
N THR A 940 30.17 -2.25 10.14
CA THR A 940 30.48 -1.66 8.82
C THR A 940 30.04 -0.20 8.72
N ALA A 941 30.82 0.60 8.00
CA ALA A 941 30.44 1.98 7.67
C ALA A 941 29.59 2.04 6.41
N PHE A 942 28.61 2.95 6.39
CA PHE A 942 27.92 3.37 5.17
C PHE A 942 28.68 4.54 4.50
N LYS A 943 28.22 4.99 3.32
CA LYS A 943 28.95 5.94 2.46
C LYS A 943 29.27 7.30 3.13
N ASP A 944 28.48 7.70 4.11
CA ASP A 944 28.58 8.95 4.88
C ASP A 944 29.32 8.77 6.22
N GLY A 945 29.87 7.58 6.49
CA GLY A 945 30.58 7.27 7.73
C GLY A 945 29.70 6.83 8.90
N THR A 946 28.37 6.81 8.70
CA THR A 946 27.40 6.32 9.70
C THR A 946 27.33 4.79 9.72
N VAL A 947 26.82 4.24 10.82
CA VAL A 947 26.43 2.82 10.93
C VAL A 947 24.92 2.78 10.90
N ARG A 948 24.35 1.96 10.01
CA ARG A 948 22.91 1.96 9.75
C ARG A 948 22.35 0.55 9.92
N TYR A 949 21.12 0.48 10.41
CA TYR A 949 20.35 -0.75 10.57
C TYR A 949 19.01 -0.53 9.88
N ASP A 950 18.66 -1.38 8.92
CA ASP A 950 17.40 -1.28 8.19
C ASP A 950 16.35 -2.17 8.85
N MET A 951 15.24 -1.57 9.30
CA MET A 951 14.07 -2.25 9.83
C MET A 951 12.83 -1.92 8.99
N ILE A 952 11.82 -2.79 9.05
CA ILE A 952 10.46 -2.42 8.64
C ILE A 952 9.74 -1.92 9.87
N ASP A 953 9.31 -0.68 9.81
CA ASP A 953 8.55 -0.05 10.87
C ASP A 953 7.07 -0.38 10.70
N VAL A 954 6.44 -0.85 11.77
CA VAL A 954 4.99 -1.02 11.86
C VAL A 954 4.45 -0.09 12.94
N PRO A 955 3.29 0.55 12.71
CA PRO A 955 2.76 1.55 13.63
C PRO A 955 2.15 0.89 14.86
N VAL A 956 2.32 1.52 16.02
CA VAL A 956 1.67 1.13 17.27
C VAL A 956 1.19 2.40 17.99
N THR A 957 -0.08 2.44 18.39
CA THR A 957 -0.68 3.56 19.16
C THR A 957 -1.66 3.08 20.21
#